data_AF-A0A182DYJ6-F1
#
_entry.id   AF-A0A182DYJ6-F1
#
_cell.length_a   1.000
_cell.length_b   1.000
_cell.length_c   1.000
_cell.angle_alpha   90.00
_cell.angle_beta   90.00
_cell.angle_gamma   90.00
#
_symmetry.space_group_name_H-M   'P 1'
#
loop_
_entity.id
_entity.type
_entity.pdbx_description
1 polymer ?
#
loop_
_entity_poly.entity_id
_entity_poly.type
_entity_poly.pdbx_seq_one_letter_code
_entity_poly.pdbx_strand_id
1 'polypeptide(L)'
;MGHSQQVTDIYAGQSVFITGASGFLGKVLIEKLLYSVDSLKNIYLLIRPKNGLGPKQRLDTFIQGPLFDRLRRFNPGIFSKLIPVGGDIVEEGLGLNQLDMQTICDEVSIVFHCAATVRFDEALRIAIEKNVLGTQRLVALCHMIKNLLVLVHVSTAYANCDKSEILEIIYPPPVPPNKLFEAIDWMDDVIIEAITPHLLGERPNTYTLTKALAEVQLMEDAGRLPVIIIRPSIIGAMWQDPLPGWTDNFNGPTGIFIACGKGVLTNMCGSSSAKADIIPVDIVSNLMIVAAAHRTYTKYESIPVIHCCSGALNPVQWHFIVNFIERFFRAYPLNECYRIPSTHFHSSRFLFEFNFYMKHMCPAYLIDLLNAFWGPKIRLTRVYQKVLKLVETLHYFTARGWDFDSRGLLELWEMTSDEDKKIFNFDVRQLDWDSYLFDYLMGVKRYVVKDRLEELPKARRNLSWLKLYATVFNAMIWWISVRIFARQRSRRYRWFSGSIGFLLTYIWSNYNFRPSVRLKSLEEYKQKTRNSDKNLEIDGLQIFEKQKMGKMVVLMEHLKKEQFVITGMVVLVEHLKKEQFVITGMVVLMEHLKKEQFVITGRGENIDHFGYYHGAMDLYHKFAKEVNANQKKFVERLREAVAIPSVSGQSQRRADVIRMVQWTKTQMEKLGAKVELCDIGKQVLSDDSKIDFPPVLFATLGDDKAKKTLLIYGHLDVQPADNLDGWNTEPFSLVEKDGKLYGRGSTDDKGPVVAWINALETLRKCEIPIPVNIKFCFEAMEESGSIGLEKVLEEKKDSFLNDVNFTCISDSYWLGKTKPCISYGLRGLCYYFIEITGCKQDLHSGVFGGSIYEPMSDLVWVMSQLTDVKGNIMIGGIMDLVASITDEEKKLYETLDFNVEEYRNDIGAVKLLHDSKEKILMNRWRNPTLSLHGIVGASSGEDANTIIPAKVIGKFSIRLVPNMEPAKVDSLVLHHLNTLWKTRGSPNQFEVKPHNSGIYWLSDYKDPHYQCAARAIQKVYGIEPDYIREGGSIPITLTFQKLSKGSVLLLPIGASDDMAHSQNEKINLVNYMEGIKLMGAYILELCAL
;
A
#
# COMPACT_ATOMS: atom_id res chain seq x y z
N MET A 1 -6.96 -11.37 -32.42
CA MET A 1 -5.71 -10.63 -32.15
C MET A 1 -5.61 -9.54 -33.21
N GLY A 2 -6.07 -8.32 -32.89
CA GLY A 2 -5.88 -7.16 -33.77
C GLY A 2 -4.47 -6.63 -33.58
N HIS A 3 -3.78 -6.29 -34.67
CA HIS A 3 -2.48 -5.64 -34.61
C HIS A 3 -2.59 -4.33 -33.79
N SER A 4 -1.82 -4.20 -32.71
CA SER A 4 -1.65 -2.92 -32.00
C SER A 4 -1.04 -1.91 -32.96
N GLN A 5 -1.75 -0.84 -33.29
CA GLN A 5 -1.22 0.26 -34.11
C GLN A 5 -0.11 0.97 -33.33
N GLN A 6 0.99 1.33 -34.02
CA GLN A 6 2.08 2.04 -33.36
C GLN A 6 1.61 3.44 -32.95
N VAL A 7 2.07 3.92 -31.79
CA VAL A 7 1.69 5.24 -31.26
C VAL A 7 2.00 6.33 -32.29
N THR A 8 3.14 6.26 -32.97
CA THR A 8 3.57 7.25 -33.98
C THR A 8 2.67 7.33 -35.21
N ASP A 9 1.98 6.23 -35.56
CA ASP A 9 1.09 6.19 -36.73
C ASP A 9 -0.17 7.03 -36.51
N ILE A 10 -0.69 7.06 -35.28
CA ILE A 10 -1.88 7.85 -34.91
C ILE A 10 -1.62 9.35 -35.08
N TYR A 11 -0.39 9.80 -34.79
CA TYR A 11 -0.01 11.20 -34.92
C TYR A 11 0.44 11.60 -36.33
N ALA A 12 0.64 10.64 -37.23
CA ALA A 12 1.13 10.93 -38.57
C ALA A 12 0.16 11.85 -39.34
N GLY A 13 0.67 12.99 -39.81
CA GLY A 13 -0.12 14.00 -40.54
C GLY A 13 -1.10 14.80 -39.67
N GLN A 14 -1.20 14.53 -38.36
CA GLN A 14 -2.08 15.25 -37.45
C GLN A 14 -1.49 16.60 -37.03
N SER A 15 -2.35 17.53 -36.59
CA SER A 15 -1.93 18.75 -35.91
C SER A 15 -2.36 18.75 -34.45
N VAL A 16 -1.46 19.17 -33.57
CA VAL A 16 -1.64 19.14 -32.12
C VAL A 16 -1.82 20.56 -31.59
N PHE A 17 -2.74 20.77 -30.64
CA PHE A 17 -2.86 22.01 -29.89
C PHE A 17 -2.49 21.80 -28.42
N ILE A 18 -1.57 22.61 -27.90
CA ILE A 18 -1.07 22.50 -26.52
C ILE A 18 -1.32 23.80 -25.77
N THR A 19 -2.11 23.72 -24.69
CA THR A 19 -2.19 24.79 -23.69
C THR A 19 -1.17 24.53 -22.58
N GLY A 20 -0.65 25.61 -21.98
CA GLY A 20 0.41 25.46 -20.97
C GLY A 20 1.78 25.11 -21.56
N ALA A 21 1.97 25.34 -22.88
CA ALA A 21 3.19 25.03 -23.63
C ALA A 21 4.48 25.58 -23.00
N SER A 22 4.42 26.77 -22.40
CA SER A 22 5.57 27.40 -21.74
C SER A 22 5.84 26.91 -20.30
N GLY A 23 5.01 25.99 -19.78
CA GLY A 23 5.16 25.37 -18.46
C GLY A 23 6.14 24.19 -18.47
N PHE A 24 6.47 23.67 -17.29
CA PHE A 24 7.46 22.60 -17.12
C PHE A 24 7.11 21.33 -17.90
N LEU A 25 5.94 20.75 -17.64
CA LEU A 25 5.45 19.57 -18.36
C LEU A 25 5.24 19.83 -19.86
N GLY A 26 4.70 21.01 -20.22
CA GLY A 26 4.44 21.39 -21.61
C GLY A 26 5.71 21.41 -22.47
N LYS A 27 6.84 21.91 -21.94
CA LYS A 27 8.12 21.90 -22.67
C LYS A 27 8.64 20.49 -22.92
N VAL A 28 8.50 19.59 -21.94
CA VAL A 28 8.93 18.18 -22.07
C VAL A 28 8.06 17.47 -23.10
N LEU A 29 6.75 17.69 -23.08
CA LEU A 29 5.83 17.17 -24.09
C LEU A 29 6.19 17.65 -25.50
N ILE A 30 6.48 18.94 -25.68
CA ILE A 30 6.88 19.49 -26.98
C ILE A 30 8.19 18.87 -27.47
N GLU A 31 9.21 18.76 -26.62
CA GLU A 31 10.48 18.14 -26.99
C GLU A 31 10.25 16.68 -27.40
N LYS A 32 9.48 15.92 -26.60
CA LYS A 32 9.23 14.50 -26.87
C LYS A 32 8.42 14.28 -28.15
N LEU A 33 7.40 15.09 -28.41
CA LEU A 33 6.63 15.03 -29.66
C LEU A 33 7.51 15.36 -30.88
N LEU A 34 8.32 16.41 -30.82
CA LEU A 34 9.22 16.76 -31.94
C LEU A 34 10.30 15.70 -32.18
N TYR A 35 10.77 15.02 -31.14
CA TYR A 35 11.81 14.01 -31.25
C TYR A 35 11.28 12.65 -31.69
N SER A 36 10.23 12.16 -31.04
CA SER A 36 9.72 10.79 -31.22
C SER A 36 8.57 10.69 -32.22
N VAL A 37 7.97 11.81 -32.64
CA VAL A 37 6.80 11.86 -33.53
C VAL A 37 7.04 12.89 -34.64
N ASP A 38 8.10 12.69 -35.42
CA ASP A 38 8.48 13.61 -36.50
C ASP A 38 7.47 13.64 -37.67
N SER A 39 6.50 12.74 -37.71
CA SER A 39 5.43 12.65 -38.72
C SER A 39 4.30 13.66 -38.52
N LEU A 40 4.28 14.40 -37.39
CA LEU A 40 3.32 15.47 -37.11
C LEU A 40 3.36 16.57 -38.17
N LYS A 41 2.20 17.13 -38.52
CA LYS A 41 2.10 18.29 -39.42
C LYS A 41 2.55 19.56 -38.70
N ASN A 42 1.76 20.02 -37.73
CA ASN A 42 1.96 21.27 -36.99
C ASN A 42 1.66 21.08 -35.49
N ILE A 43 2.35 21.83 -34.62
CA ILE A 43 2.07 21.91 -33.18
C ILE A 43 1.75 23.37 -32.85
N TYR A 44 0.47 23.64 -32.61
CA TYR A 44 -0.07 24.93 -32.22
C TYR A 44 0.08 25.12 -30.70
N LEU A 45 0.71 26.23 -30.30
CA LEU A 45 1.08 26.49 -28.91
C LEU A 45 0.37 27.74 -28.41
N LEU A 46 -0.55 27.58 -27.45
CA LEU A 46 -1.15 28.73 -26.78
C LEU A 46 -0.12 29.40 -25.85
N ILE A 47 0.36 30.57 -26.24
CA ILE A 47 1.39 31.31 -25.51
C ILE A 47 0.90 32.72 -25.22
N ARG A 48 0.68 32.99 -23.93
CA ARG A 48 0.33 34.32 -23.45
C ARG A 48 1.45 35.35 -23.66
N PRO A 49 1.19 36.56 -24.16
CA PRO A 49 2.16 37.66 -24.10
C PRO A 49 2.59 37.96 -22.65
N LYS A 50 3.87 38.17 -22.39
CA LYS A 50 4.35 38.46 -21.02
C LYS A 50 5.63 39.29 -21.02
N ASN A 51 5.71 40.26 -20.11
CA ASN A 51 6.86 41.16 -19.95
C ASN A 51 7.27 41.88 -21.25
N GLY A 52 6.28 42.31 -22.05
CA GLY A 52 6.52 42.96 -23.34
C GLY A 52 6.97 42.03 -24.48
N LEU A 53 7.12 40.72 -24.24
CA LEU A 53 7.46 39.74 -25.26
C LEU A 53 6.19 39.11 -25.86
N GLY A 54 6.11 39.14 -27.19
CA GLY A 54 5.05 38.48 -27.94
C GLY A 54 5.16 36.94 -27.93
N PRO A 55 4.12 36.21 -28.38
CA PRO A 55 4.08 34.74 -28.37
C PRO A 55 5.29 34.09 -29.07
N LYS A 56 5.67 34.60 -30.26
CA LYS A 56 6.81 34.12 -31.04
C LYS A 56 8.16 34.34 -30.33
N GLN A 57 8.39 35.53 -29.78
CA GLN A 57 9.62 35.83 -29.04
C GLN A 57 9.75 34.94 -27.79
N ARG A 58 8.63 34.67 -27.10
CA ARG A 58 8.62 33.75 -25.96
C ARG A 58 8.93 32.32 -26.37
N LEU A 59 8.36 31.84 -27.48
CA LEU A 59 8.70 30.55 -28.08
C LEU A 59 10.20 30.47 -28.37
N ASP A 60 10.71 31.45 -29.12
CA ASP A 60 12.12 31.51 -29.52
C ASP A 60 13.04 31.53 -28.29
N THR A 61 12.64 32.15 -27.18
CA THR A 61 13.42 32.15 -25.93
C THR A 61 13.52 30.76 -25.31
N PHE A 62 12.41 30.02 -25.17
CA PHE A 62 12.47 28.75 -24.44
C PHE A 62 13.03 27.60 -25.30
N ILE A 63 12.89 27.66 -26.63
CA ILE A 63 13.55 26.69 -27.52
C ILE A 63 15.06 26.89 -27.62
N GLN A 64 15.64 27.91 -26.97
CA GLN A 64 17.10 28.01 -26.74
C GLN A 64 17.54 27.33 -25.45
N GLY A 65 16.61 26.82 -24.64
CA GLY A 65 16.92 26.12 -23.40
C GLY A 65 17.64 24.77 -23.63
N PRO A 66 18.32 24.22 -22.62
CA PRO A 66 19.12 23.00 -22.75
C PRO A 66 18.29 21.75 -23.06
N LEU A 67 17.01 21.72 -22.67
CA LEU A 67 16.09 20.63 -23.02
C LEU A 67 16.03 20.39 -24.54
N PHE A 68 16.06 21.45 -25.33
CA PHE A 68 15.95 21.40 -26.79
C PHE A 68 17.31 21.30 -27.51
N ASP A 69 18.43 21.15 -26.78
CA ASP A 69 19.78 21.04 -27.37
C ASP A 69 19.86 19.89 -28.39
N ARG A 70 19.27 18.74 -28.06
CA ARG A 70 19.21 17.56 -28.94
C ARG A 70 18.58 17.91 -30.29
N LEU A 71 17.39 18.49 -30.27
CA LEU A 71 16.66 18.87 -31.49
C LEU A 71 17.40 19.94 -32.30
N ARG A 72 18.01 20.94 -31.64
CA ARG A 72 18.83 21.96 -32.33
C ARG A 72 20.05 21.36 -33.03
N ARG A 73 20.67 20.32 -32.46
CA ARG A 73 21.85 19.66 -33.04
C ARG A 73 21.48 18.75 -34.22
N PHE A 74 20.45 17.92 -34.08
CA PHE A 74 20.16 16.85 -35.04
C PHE A 74 19.13 17.23 -36.11
N ASN A 75 18.14 18.07 -35.79
CA ASN A 75 17.11 18.47 -36.73
C ASN A 75 16.61 19.89 -36.43
N PRO A 76 17.42 20.94 -36.65
CA PRO A 76 17.02 22.32 -36.37
C PRO A 76 15.81 22.77 -37.20
N GLY A 77 15.56 22.15 -38.36
CA GLY A 77 14.38 22.43 -39.18
C GLY A 77 13.06 22.05 -38.50
N ILE A 78 13.06 21.11 -37.55
CA ILE A 78 11.84 20.61 -36.91
C ILE A 78 11.07 21.71 -36.15
N PHE A 79 11.75 22.77 -35.69
CA PHE A 79 11.12 23.88 -34.98
C PHE A 79 10.16 24.69 -35.87
N SER A 80 10.22 24.55 -37.21
CA SER A 80 9.25 25.19 -38.11
C SER A 80 7.83 24.64 -37.92
N LYS A 81 7.69 23.46 -37.30
CA LYS A 81 6.39 22.86 -36.96
C LYS A 81 5.72 23.53 -35.76
N LEU A 82 6.46 24.32 -34.97
CA LEU A 82 5.92 25.01 -33.81
C LEU A 82 5.28 26.34 -34.22
N ILE A 83 3.96 26.42 -34.10
CA ILE A 83 3.18 27.61 -34.45
C ILE A 83 2.70 28.27 -33.15
N PRO A 84 3.31 29.38 -32.71
CA PRO A 84 2.87 30.09 -31.52
C PRO A 84 1.61 30.90 -31.83
N VAL A 85 0.52 30.62 -31.13
CA VAL A 85 -0.71 31.42 -31.18
C VAL A 85 -0.83 32.26 -29.90
N GLY A 86 -1.23 33.52 -30.06
CA GLY A 86 -1.39 34.44 -28.94
C GLY A 86 -2.73 34.24 -28.25
N GLY A 87 -2.71 34.05 -26.92
CA GLY A 87 -3.93 33.95 -26.13
C GLY A 87 -3.69 33.64 -24.65
N ASP A 88 -4.72 33.85 -23.83
CA ASP A 88 -4.77 33.48 -22.40
C ASP A 88 -6.03 32.63 -22.15
N ILE A 89 -5.87 31.56 -21.37
CA ILE A 89 -6.97 30.65 -21.02
C ILE A 89 -8.07 31.32 -20.18
N VAL A 90 -7.74 32.46 -19.58
CA VAL A 90 -8.67 33.28 -18.81
C VAL A 90 -9.62 34.09 -19.72
N GLU A 91 -9.20 34.40 -20.95
CA GLU A 91 -9.99 35.22 -21.87
C GLU A 91 -11.02 34.37 -22.63
N GLU A 92 -12.16 34.98 -22.99
CA GLU A 92 -13.14 34.34 -23.88
C GLU A 92 -12.50 33.91 -25.21
N GLY A 93 -12.92 32.76 -25.74
CA GLY A 93 -12.28 32.18 -26.93
C GLY A 93 -10.77 31.91 -26.76
N LEU A 94 -10.28 31.81 -25.52
CA LEU A 94 -8.86 31.70 -25.16
C LEU A 94 -8.01 32.91 -25.57
N GLY A 95 -8.63 34.07 -25.85
CA GLY A 95 -7.94 35.26 -26.35
C GLY A 95 -7.36 35.10 -27.77
N LEU A 96 -7.80 34.09 -28.51
CA LEU A 96 -7.35 33.82 -29.87
C LEU A 96 -7.99 34.82 -30.84
N ASN A 97 -7.22 35.32 -31.80
CA ASN A 97 -7.79 36.09 -32.90
C ASN A 97 -8.60 35.17 -33.84
N GLN A 98 -9.48 35.76 -34.66
CA GLN A 98 -10.38 34.99 -35.54
C GLN A 98 -9.64 34.05 -36.51
N LEU A 99 -8.47 34.47 -37.03
CA LEU A 99 -7.68 33.68 -37.97
C LEU A 99 -7.09 32.44 -37.29
N ASP A 100 -6.48 32.61 -36.11
CA ASP A 100 -5.90 31.52 -35.33
C ASP A 100 -6.99 30.56 -34.85
N MET A 101 -8.14 31.09 -34.41
CA MET A 101 -9.31 30.30 -34.02
C MET A 101 -9.78 29.40 -35.17
N GLN A 102 -9.97 29.98 -36.35
CA GLN A 102 -10.41 29.22 -37.53
C GLN A 102 -9.37 28.18 -37.94
N THR A 103 -8.09 28.53 -37.93
CA THR A 103 -6.98 27.61 -38.24
C THR A 103 -6.96 26.43 -37.28
N ILE A 104 -7.14 26.67 -35.98
CA ILE A 104 -7.20 25.60 -34.97
C ILE A 104 -8.41 24.71 -35.22
N CYS A 105 -9.60 25.28 -35.45
CA CYS A 105 -10.81 24.50 -35.70
C CYS A 105 -10.73 23.64 -36.98
N ASP A 106 -9.97 24.11 -37.99
CA ASP A 106 -9.82 23.45 -39.27
C ASP A 106 -8.72 22.38 -39.29
N GLU A 107 -7.59 22.63 -38.61
CA GLU A 107 -6.39 21.79 -38.74
C GLU A 107 -6.07 20.88 -37.55
N VAL A 108 -6.54 21.21 -36.34
CA VAL A 108 -6.18 20.47 -35.11
C VAL A 108 -7.06 19.23 -34.98
N SER A 109 -6.45 18.15 -34.50
CA SER A 109 -7.15 16.89 -34.20
C SER A 109 -6.81 16.35 -32.82
N ILE A 110 -5.70 16.76 -32.21
CA ILE A 110 -5.28 16.28 -30.88
C ILE A 110 -5.04 17.49 -29.97
N VAL A 111 -5.65 17.50 -28.79
CA VAL A 111 -5.52 18.60 -27.83
C VAL A 111 -4.92 18.12 -26.53
N PHE A 112 -3.85 18.77 -26.06
CA PHE A 112 -3.29 18.58 -24.73
C PHE A 112 -3.54 19.80 -23.85
N HIS A 113 -4.31 19.60 -22.78
CA HIS A 113 -4.60 20.63 -21.80
C HIS A 113 -3.68 20.52 -20.57
N CYS A 114 -2.59 21.30 -20.57
CA CYS A 114 -1.63 21.35 -19.46
C CYS A 114 -1.65 22.68 -18.68
N ALA A 115 -2.44 23.65 -19.10
CA ALA A 115 -2.51 24.97 -18.45
C ALA A 115 -3.23 24.87 -17.09
N ALA A 116 -2.54 25.28 -16.02
CA ALA A 116 -3.11 25.43 -14.69
C ALA A 116 -2.26 26.39 -13.85
N THR A 117 -2.86 27.01 -12.82
CA THR A 117 -2.06 27.61 -11.74
C THR A 117 -1.60 26.50 -10.79
N VAL A 118 -0.30 26.41 -10.54
CA VAL A 118 0.32 25.46 -9.60
C VAL A 118 0.75 26.14 -8.30
N ARG A 119 0.20 27.33 -8.03
CA ARG A 119 0.46 28.08 -6.81
C ARG A 119 -0.54 27.67 -5.74
N PHE A 120 -0.03 27.13 -4.65
CA PHE A 120 -0.85 26.65 -3.53
C PHE A 120 -1.42 27.77 -2.65
N ASP A 121 -0.98 29.02 -2.86
CA ASP A 121 -1.44 30.21 -2.14
C ASP A 121 -2.19 31.22 -3.02
N GLU A 122 -2.70 30.77 -4.18
CA GLU A 122 -3.52 31.61 -5.07
C GLU A 122 -4.94 31.80 -4.50
N ALA A 123 -5.45 33.03 -4.58
CA ALA A 123 -6.83 33.36 -4.19
C ALA A 123 -7.85 32.52 -4.97
N LEU A 124 -8.95 32.15 -4.30
CA LEU A 124 -9.94 31.21 -4.85
C LEU A 124 -10.52 31.67 -6.19
N ARG A 125 -10.88 32.95 -6.33
CA ARG A 125 -11.40 33.52 -7.59
C ARG A 125 -10.45 33.29 -8.76
N ILE A 126 -9.18 33.64 -8.57
CA ILE A 126 -8.13 33.50 -9.60
C ILE A 126 -7.88 32.02 -9.92
N ALA A 127 -7.90 31.15 -8.90
CA ALA A 127 -7.71 29.72 -9.10
C ALA A 127 -8.87 29.10 -9.92
N ILE A 128 -10.12 29.51 -9.66
CA ILE A 128 -11.30 29.05 -10.39
C ILE A 128 -11.27 29.54 -11.83
N GLU A 129 -10.97 30.82 -12.04
CA GLU A 129 -10.91 31.43 -13.36
C GLU A 129 -9.90 30.74 -14.28
N LYS A 130 -8.74 30.34 -13.74
CA LYS A 130 -7.68 29.66 -14.49
C LYS A 130 -7.93 28.18 -14.67
N ASN A 131 -8.24 27.45 -13.59
CA ASN A 131 -8.27 25.98 -13.62
C ASN A 131 -9.64 25.44 -14.06
N VAL A 132 -10.74 26.11 -13.72
CA VAL A 132 -12.10 25.61 -13.96
C VAL A 132 -12.71 26.29 -15.20
N LEU A 133 -12.87 27.61 -15.18
CA LEU A 133 -13.42 28.35 -16.33
C LEU A 133 -12.49 28.26 -17.54
N GLY A 134 -11.18 28.26 -17.32
CA GLY A 134 -10.22 28.01 -18.39
C GLY A 134 -10.38 26.65 -19.06
N THR A 135 -10.70 25.61 -18.29
CA THR A 135 -11.02 24.27 -18.83
C THR A 135 -12.31 24.32 -19.64
N GLN A 136 -13.37 24.95 -19.12
CA GLN A 136 -14.65 25.12 -19.82
C GLN A 136 -14.48 25.82 -21.17
N ARG A 137 -13.72 26.94 -21.23
CA ARG A 137 -13.44 27.66 -22.49
C ARG A 137 -12.67 26.81 -23.50
N LEU A 138 -11.74 25.97 -23.03
CA LEU A 138 -11.03 25.05 -23.90
C LEU A 138 -11.94 23.94 -24.44
N VAL A 139 -12.85 23.40 -23.61
CA VAL A 139 -13.82 22.41 -24.05
C VAL A 139 -14.78 23.00 -25.09
N ALA A 140 -15.21 24.26 -24.91
CA ALA A 140 -15.99 24.98 -25.90
C ALA A 140 -15.26 25.10 -27.25
N LEU A 141 -13.94 25.38 -27.23
CA LEU A 141 -13.12 25.30 -28.44
C LEU A 141 -13.09 23.89 -29.04
N CYS A 142 -12.93 22.86 -28.23
CA CYS A 142 -12.88 21.47 -28.70
C CYS A 142 -14.16 21.04 -29.43
N HIS A 143 -15.32 21.56 -29.04
CA HIS A 143 -16.59 21.34 -29.78
C HIS A 143 -16.62 21.99 -31.16
N MET A 144 -15.81 23.03 -31.40
CA MET A 144 -15.71 23.70 -32.70
C MET A 144 -14.67 23.05 -33.63
N ILE A 145 -13.80 22.18 -33.12
CA ILE A 145 -12.76 21.50 -33.90
C ILE A 145 -13.41 20.42 -34.78
N LYS A 146 -13.23 20.52 -36.10
CA LYS A 146 -13.91 19.68 -37.09
C LYS A 146 -13.54 18.19 -37.00
N ASN A 147 -12.27 17.89 -36.72
CA ASN A 147 -11.71 16.53 -36.77
C ASN A 147 -11.03 16.14 -35.45
N LEU A 148 -11.64 16.47 -34.30
CA LEU A 148 -11.07 16.15 -33.01
C LEU A 148 -11.04 14.63 -32.76
N LEU A 149 -9.83 14.08 -32.61
CA LEU A 149 -9.56 12.68 -32.27
C LEU A 149 -9.49 12.46 -30.76
N VAL A 150 -8.87 13.38 -30.01
CA VAL A 150 -8.74 13.26 -28.55
C VAL A 150 -8.45 14.61 -27.87
N LEU A 151 -9.03 14.78 -26.67
CA LEU A 151 -8.64 15.79 -25.68
C LEU A 151 -8.02 15.10 -24.46
N VAL A 152 -6.75 15.37 -24.19
CA VAL A 152 -6.04 14.93 -22.97
C VAL A 152 -6.03 16.06 -21.95
N HIS A 153 -6.66 15.85 -20.81
CA HIS A 153 -6.67 16.80 -19.70
C HIS A 153 -5.70 16.40 -18.59
N VAL A 154 -4.80 17.30 -18.19
CA VAL A 154 -3.88 17.06 -17.08
C VAL A 154 -4.43 17.66 -15.78
N SER A 155 -4.82 16.77 -14.86
CA SER A 155 -5.23 17.09 -13.51
C SER A 155 -4.08 16.82 -12.51
N THR A 156 -4.38 16.29 -11.33
CA THR A 156 -3.41 15.94 -10.28
C THR A 156 -3.97 14.79 -9.46
N ALA A 157 -3.13 13.84 -9.05
CA ALA A 157 -3.55 12.73 -8.19
C ALA A 157 -4.17 13.26 -6.86
N TYR A 158 -3.67 14.40 -6.38
CA TYR A 158 -4.16 15.08 -5.19
C TYR A 158 -5.47 15.86 -5.36
N ALA A 159 -6.16 15.75 -6.50
CA ALA A 159 -7.43 16.45 -6.72
C ALA A 159 -8.44 16.07 -5.64
N ASN A 160 -8.40 14.81 -5.17
CA ASN A 160 -9.27 14.25 -4.13
C ASN A 160 -8.49 13.84 -2.87
N CYS A 161 -7.47 14.63 -2.48
CA CYS A 161 -6.58 14.32 -1.35
C CYS A 161 -7.24 14.35 0.05
N ASP A 162 -8.50 14.74 0.14
CA ASP A 162 -9.40 14.58 1.28
C ASP A 162 -9.77 13.11 1.54
N LYS A 163 -9.49 12.21 0.60
CA LYS A 163 -9.67 10.75 0.73
C LYS A 163 -8.33 10.07 0.93
N SER A 164 -8.31 8.98 1.69
CA SER A 164 -7.12 8.14 1.91
C SER A 164 -6.81 7.24 0.70
N GLU A 165 -7.85 6.64 0.12
CA GLU A 165 -7.80 5.84 -1.10
C GLU A 165 -8.45 6.60 -2.26
N ILE A 166 -7.72 6.73 -3.37
CA ILE A 166 -8.15 7.52 -4.53
C ILE A 166 -8.14 6.62 -5.76
N LEU A 167 -9.35 6.37 -6.28
CA LEU A 167 -9.63 5.53 -7.44
C LEU A 167 -9.58 6.35 -8.73
N GLU A 168 -9.39 5.65 -9.86
CA GLU A 168 -9.38 6.21 -11.22
C GLU A 168 -10.81 6.56 -11.73
N ILE A 169 -11.54 7.35 -10.95
CA ILE A 169 -12.87 7.86 -11.27
C ILE A 169 -12.94 9.38 -11.09
N ILE A 170 -13.90 10.02 -11.76
CA ILE A 170 -14.26 11.43 -11.47
C ILE A 170 -15.18 11.40 -10.25
N TYR A 171 -14.78 12.12 -9.20
CA TYR A 171 -15.54 12.18 -7.95
C TYR A 171 -16.64 13.25 -8.04
N PRO A 172 -17.78 13.06 -7.33
CA PRO A 172 -18.82 14.07 -7.28
C PRO A 172 -18.26 15.38 -6.67
N PRO A 173 -18.69 16.55 -7.19
CA PRO A 173 -18.19 17.82 -6.70
C PRO A 173 -18.65 18.07 -5.26
N PRO A 174 -17.84 18.74 -4.41
CA PRO A 174 -18.28 19.16 -3.09
C PRO A 174 -19.38 20.24 -3.16
N VAL A 175 -19.36 21.06 -4.22
CA VAL A 175 -20.37 22.07 -4.55
C VAL A 175 -20.53 22.05 -6.08
N PRO A 176 -21.75 22.05 -6.63
CA PRO A 176 -21.97 22.14 -8.07
C PRO A 176 -21.21 23.34 -8.67
N PRO A 177 -20.34 23.15 -9.68
CA PRO A 177 -19.48 24.21 -10.22
C PRO A 177 -20.26 25.47 -10.60
N ASN A 178 -21.39 25.31 -11.29
CA ASN A 178 -22.25 26.41 -11.75
C ASN A 178 -22.74 27.30 -10.60
N LYS A 179 -23.15 26.71 -9.47
CA LYS A 179 -23.59 27.48 -8.29
C LYS A 179 -22.44 28.23 -7.63
N LEU A 180 -21.25 27.65 -7.64
CA LEU A 180 -20.07 28.29 -7.09
C LEU A 180 -19.64 29.49 -7.95
N PHE A 181 -19.78 29.40 -9.28
CA PHE A 181 -19.49 30.53 -10.16
C PHE A 181 -20.47 31.68 -9.95
N GLU A 182 -21.78 31.38 -9.93
CA GLU A 182 -22.81 32.38 -9.63
C GLU A 182 -22.53 33.08 -8.30
N ALA A 183 -22.16 32.33 -7.26
CA ALA A 183 -21.85 32.88 -5.95
C ALA A 183 -20.61 33.80 -5.99
N ILE A 184 -19.55 33.37 -6.66
CA ILE A 184 -18.28 34.11 -6.70
C ILE A 184 -18.39 35.39 -7.54
N ASP A 185 -19.25 35.40 -8.56
CA ASP A 185 -19.37 36.53 -9.48
C ASP A 185 -19.88 37.81 -8.77
N TRP A 186 -20.85 37.69 -7.86
CA TRP A 186 -21.38 38.84 -7.12
C TRP A 186 -20.68 39.13 -5.79
N MET A 187 -20.01 38.15 -5.17
CA MET A 187 -19.30 38.33 -3.89
C MET A 187 -18.06 39.20 -4.06
N ASP A 188 -17.77 40.07 -3.08
CA ASP A 188 -16.48 40.75 -3.01
C ASP A 188 -15.35 39.82 -2.51
N ASP A 189 -14.10 40.24 -2.70
CA ASP A 189 -12.94 39.42 -2.35
C ASP A 189 -12.82 39.18 -0.82
N VAL A 190 -13.35 40.08 0.02
CA VAL A 190 -13.33 39.93 1.49
C VAL A 190 -14.27 38.80 1.90
N ILE A 191 -15.47 38.73 1.31
CA ILE A 191 -16.43 37.65 1.52
C ILE A 191 -15.86 36.33 1.02
N ILE A 192 -15.23 36.32 -0.16
CA ILE A 192 -14.60 35.11 -0.73
C ILE A 192 -13.52 34.57 0.20
N GLU A 193 -12.64 35.43 0.71
CA GLU A 193 -11.61 35.03 1.67
C GLU A 193 -12.22 34.44 2.95
N ALA A 194 -13.33 35.00 3.44
CA ALA A 194 -14.03 34.50 4.63
C ALA A 194 -14.69 33.13 4.43
N ILE A 195 -15.26 32.84 3.24
CA ILE A 195 -15.92 31.55 2.96
C ILE A 195 -14.97 30.47 2.45
N THR A 196 -13.80 30.85 1.92
CA THR A 196 -12.82 29.92 1.32
C THR A 196 -12.47 28.74 2.23
N PRO A 197 -12.19 28.92 3.54
CA PRO A 197 -11.91 27.78 4.44
C PRO A 197 -13.05 26.75 4.50
N HIS A 198 -14.30 27.20 4.42
CA HIS A 198 -15.46 26.30 4.45
C HIS A 198 -15.61 25.53 3.13
N LEU A 199 -15.36 26.19 1.99
CA LEU A 199 -15.37 25.56 0.66
C LEU A 199 -14.23 24.56 0.47
N LEU A 200 -13.08 24.80 1.10
CA LEU A 200 -11.95 23.86 1.08
C LEU A 200 -12.25 22.58 1.87
N GLY A 201 -13.06 22.64 2.93
CA GLY A 201 -13.32 21.48 3.79
C GLY A 201 -12.01 20.88 4.32
N GLU A 202 -11.76 19.61 4.05
CA GLU A 202 -10.52 18.92 4.46
C GLU A 202 -9.34 19.10 3.50
N ARG A 203 -9.52 19.88 2.43
CA ARG A 203 -8.49 20.13 1.41
C ARG A 203 -7.46 21.15 1.90
N PRO A 204 -6.17 20.99 1.55
CA PRO A 204 -5.12 21.88 2.04
C PRO A 204 -5.09 23.26 1.40
N ASN A 205 -5.59 23.39 0.16
CA ASN A 205 -5.44 24.61 -0.63
C ASN A 205 -6.42 24.66 -1.81
N THR A 206 -6.53 25.84 -2.40
CA THR A 206 -7.40 26.13 -3.55
C THR A 206 -7.02 25.34 -4.81
N TYR A 207 -5.76 24.92 -4.95
CA TYR A 207 -5.30 24.12 -6.07
C TYR A 207 -5.97 22.74 -6.13
N THR A 208 -6.02 22.00 -5.01
CA THR A 208 -6.64 20.68 -5.00
C THR A 208 -8.15 20.76 -5.22
N LEU A 209 -8.82 21.75 -4.63
CA LEU A 209 -10.25 22.02 -4.86
C LEU A 209 -10.54 22.33 -6.34
N THR A 210 -9.82 23.30 -6.91
CA THR A 210 -10.10 23.75 -8.29
C THR A 210 -9.75 22.69 -9.34
N LYS A 211 -8.81 21.79 -9.06
CA LYS A 211 -8.55 20.62 -9.93
C LYS A 211 -9.69 19.61 -9.89
N ALA A 212 -10.25 19.32 -8.71
CA ALA A 212 -11.45 18.47 -8.63
C ALA A 212 -12.65 19.11 -9.35
N LEU A 213 -12.87 20.41 -9.16
CA LEU A 213 -13.95 21.15 -9.85
C LEU A 213 -13.75 21.16 -11.37
N ALA A 214 -12.51 21.29 -11.86
CA ALA A 214 -12.21 21.26 -13.28
C ALA A 214 -12.53 19.89 -13.94
N GLU A 215 -12.30 18.78 -13.23
CA GLU A 215 -12.65 17.44 -13.71
C GLU A 215 -14.16 17.25 -13.85
N VAL A 216 -14.93 17.76 -12.87
CA VAL A 216 -16.40 17.72 -12.91
C VAL A 216 -16.93 18.62 -14.03
N GLN A 217 -16.41 19.85 -14.15
CA GLN A 217 -16.78 20.75 -15.24
C GLN A 217 -16.49 20.12 -16.61
N LEU A 218 -15.34 19.47 -16.75
CA LEU A 218 -14.97 18.74 -17.95
C LEU A 218 -15.94 17.60 -18.25
N MET A 219 -16.38 16.86 -17.24
CA MET A 219 -17.38 15.79 -17.39
C MET A 219 -18.74 16.33 -17.86
N GLU A 220 -19.17 17.47 -17.32
CA GLU A 220 -20.44 18.12 -17.68
C GLU A 220 -20.40 18.69 -19.11
N ASP A 221 -19.29 19.33 -19.49
CA ASP A 221 -19.18 20.05 -20.77
C ASP A 221 -18.72 19.16 -21.94
N ALA A 222 -18.03 18.03 -21.67
CA ALA A 222 -17.42 17.23 -22.72
C ALA A 222 -18.45 16.61 -23.67
N GLY A 223 -19.64 16.26 -23.20
CA GLY A 223 -20.68 15.61 -24.02
C GLY A 223 -20.16 14.35 -24.74
N ARG A 224 -20.01 14.42 -26.07
CA ARG A 224 -19.49 13.32 -26.91
C ARG A 224 -17.99 13.40 -27.23
N LEU A 225 -17.27 14.37 -26.68
CA LEU A 225 -15.85 14.55 -26.98
C LEU A 225 -15.03 13.35 -26.47
N PRO A 226 -14.04 12.87 -27.26
CA PRO A 226 -13.12 11.81 -26.84
C PRO A 226 -12.11 12.34 -25.81
N VAL A 227 -12.51 12.42 -24.54
CA VAL A 227 -11.68 12.94 -23.45
C VAL A 227 -10.97 11.81 -22.69
N ILE A 228 -9.75 12.07 -22.20
CA ILE A 228 -9.04 11.26 -21.20
C ILE A 228 -8.35 12.18 -20.17
N ILE A 229 -8.43 11.82 -18.89
CA ILE A 229 -7.84 12.59 -17.79
C ILE A 229 -6.58 11.87 -17.28
N ILE A 230 -5.46 12.59 -17.23
CA ILE A 230 -4.22 12.10 -16.60
C ILE A 230 -4.00 12.84 -15.28
N ARG A 231 -3.82 12.08 -14.20
CA ARG A 231 -3.61 12.59 -12.84
C ARG A 231 -2.19 12.23 -12.36
N PRO A 232 -1.17 13.05 -12.66
CA PRO A 232 0.15 12.84 -12.12
C PRO A 232 0.22 13.15 -10.62
N SER A 233 1.11 12.47 -9.89
CA SER A 233 1.52 12.85 -8.53
C SER A 233 2.52 14.02 -8.57
N ILE A 234 3.44 14.12 -7.61
CA ILE A 234 4.39 15.24 -7.54
C ILE A 234 5.39 15.13 -8.68
N ILE A 235 5.22 15.94 -9.72
CA ILE A 235 6.11 15.94 -10.89
C ILE A 235 7.54 16.40 -10.47
N GLY A 236 8.50 15.48 -10.59
CA GLY A 236 9.92 15.68 -10.32
C GLY A 236 10.75 15.99 -11.56
N ALA A 237 12.07 15.92 -11.43
CA ALA A 237 12.97 16.08 -12.57
C ALA A 237 12.87 14.93 -13.55
N MET A 238 13.41 15.13 -14.74
CA MET A 238 13.51 14.13 -15.79
C MET A 238 14.35 12.92 -15.34
N TRP A 239 13.89 11.70 -15.60
CA TRP A 239 14.63 10.50 -15.26
C TRP A 239 15.60 10.07 -16.36
N GLN A 240 15.15 10.03 -17.61
CA GLN A 240 15.93 9.53 -18.75
C GLN A 240 16.06 10.54 -19.89
N ASP A 241 14.96 11.04 -20.46
CA ASP A 241 14.97 11.44 -21.87
C ASP A 241 14.51 12.89 -22.08
N PRO A 242 15.29 13.80 -22.74
CA PRO A 242 16.67 13.66 -23.23
C PRO A 242 17.78 13.90 -22.19
N LEU A 243 17.43 14.44 -21.02
CA LEU A 243 18.39 15.11 -20.15
C LEU A 243 18.16 14.71 -18.69
N PRO A 244 18.73 13.58 -18.23
CA PRO A 244 18.55 13.09 -16.86
C PRO A 244 18.83 14.17 -15.81
N GLY A 245 17.91 14.30 -14.86
CA GLY A 245 17.96 15.30 -13.79
C GLY A 245 17.47 16.70 -14.19
N TRP A 246 17.11 16.94 -15.46
CA TRP A 246 16.68 18.26 -15.89
C TRP A 246 15.39 18.72 -15.18
N THR A 247 15.44 19.95 -14.68
CA THR A 247 14.31 20.72 -14.13
C THR A 247 14.62 22.21 -14.30
N ASP A 248 13.60 23.02 -14.56
CA ASP A 248 13.73 24.48 -14.73
C ASP A 248 12.84 25.29 -13.77
N ASN A 249 12.21 24.62 -12.80
CA ASN A 249 11.28 25.25 -11.87
C ASN A 249 11.76 25.12 -10.41
N PHE A 250 11.31 26.05 -9.56
CA PHE A 250 11.56 26.05 -8.12
C PHE A 250 10.41 25.43 -7.31
N ASN A 251 9.40 24.90 -7.99
CA ASN A 251 8.16 24.47 -7.36
C ASN A 251 8.30 23.06 -6.79
N GLY A 252 7.42 22.72 -5.83
CA GLY A 252 7.36 21.39 -5.23
C GLY A 252 8.69 20.94 -4.59
N PRO A 253 9.15 19.69 -4.83
CA PRO A 253 10.31 19.12 -4.15
C PRO A 253 11.63 19.81 -4.50
N THR A 254 11.76 20.40 -5.69
CA THR A 254 13.00 21.11 -6.09
C THR A 254 13.31 22.27 -5.12
N GLY A 255 12.30 23.05 -4.74
CA GLY A 255 12.48 24.16 -3.78
C GLY A 255 12.94 23.68 -2.40
N ILE A 256 12.38 22.56 -1.92
CA ILE A 256 12.78 21.92 -0.65
C ILE A 256 14.25 21.48 -0.74
N PHE A 257 14.63 20.81 -1.82
CA PHE A 257 15.97 20.27 -2.01
C PHE A 257 17.02 21.39 -1.99
N ILE A 258 16.74 22.52 -2.65
CA ILE A 258 17.60 23.72 -2.62
C ILE A 258 17.68 24.29 -1.20
N ALA A 259 16.56 24.41 -0.49
CA ALA A 259 16.54 24.94 0.86
C ALA A 259 17.34 24.08 1.85
N CYS A 260 17.27 22.75 1.71
CA CYS A 260 18.10 21.79 2.45
C CYS A 260 19.58 21.94 2.08
N GLY A 261 19.91 22.01 0.78
CA GLY A 261 21.28 22.12 0.29
C GLY A 261 21.97 23.44 0.64
N LYS A 262 21.22 24.54 0.72
CA LYS A 262 21.72 25.83 1.21
C LYS A 262 21.86 25.88 2.75
N GLY A 263 21.33 24.88 3.46
CA GLY A 263 21.33 24.81 4.92
C GLY A 263 20.31 25.71 5.61
N VAL A 264 19.34 26.25 4.85
CA VAL A 264 18.31 27.17 5.38
C VAL A 264 17.10 26.40 5.91
N LEU A 265 16.84 25.19 5.41
CA LEU A 265 15.81 24.30 5.92
C LEU A 265 16.45 23.15 6.72
N THR A 266 16.61 23.33 8.04
CA THR A 266 17.19 22.29 8.92
C THR A 266 16.16 21.48 9.72
N ASN A 267 14.90 21.90 9.74
CA ASN A 267 13.80 21.17 10.38
C ASN A 267 12.58 21.15 9.46
N MET A 268 11.90 20.01 9.38
CA MET A 268 10.61 19.83 8.70
C MET A 268 9.61 19.15 9.62
N CYS A 269 8.33 19.47 9.47
CA CYS A 269 7.23 18.82 10.19
C CYS A 269 6.53 17.84 9.24
N GLY A 270 6.50 16.56 9.57
CA GLY A 270 5.90 15.54 8.71
C GLY A 270 6.06 14.13 9.28
N SER A 271 5.45 13.16 8.62
CA SER A 271 5.60 11.75 9.00
C SER A 271 6.84 11.18 8.33
N SER A 272 7.75 10.62 9.12
CA SER A 272 8.94 9.97 8.57
C SER A 272 8.61 8.73 7.74
N SER A 273 7.48 8.07 8.00
CA SER A 273 7.04 6.85 7.31
C SER A 273 6.12 7.09 6.12
N ALA A 274 5.63 8.32 5.91
CA ALA A 274 4.75 8.63 4.79
C ALA A 274 5.43 8.45 3.43
N LYS A 275 4.69 7.91 2.46
CA LYS A 275 5.10 7.74 1.06
C LYS A 275 5.29 9.12 0.41
N ALA A 276 6.42 9.32 -0.23
CA ALA A 276 6.72 10.49 -1.05
C ALA A 276 6.47 10.14 -2.52
N ASP A 277 5.28 10.46 -3.03
CA ASP A 277 4.86 10.12 -4.38
C ASP A 277 5.40 11.12 -5.40
N ILE A 278 6.61 10.87 -5.91
CA ILE A 278 7.31 11.73 -6.87
C ILE A 278 7.41 11.00 -8.21
N ILE A 279 6.82 11.57 -9.26
CA ILE A 279 6.83 11.01 -10.60
C ILE A 279 7.73 11.83 -11.55
N PRO A 280 8.68 11.24 -12.29
CA PRO A 280 9.48 11.95 -13.29
C PRO A 280 8.63 12.60 -14.39
N VAL A 281 9.00 13.81 -14.82
CA VAL A 281 8.24 14.57 -15.83
C VAL A 281 8.18 13.90 -17.21
N ASP A 282 9.22 13.16 -17.59
CA ASP A 282 9.30 12.40 -18.83
C ASP A 282 8.37 11.17 -18.81
N ILE A 283 8.18 10.53 -17.66
CA ILE A 283 7.17 9.46 -17.49
C ILE A 283 5.76 10.03 -17.74
N VAL A 284 5.44 11.19 -17.16
CA VAL A 284 4.13 11.84 -17.35
C VAL A 284 3.93 12.22 -18.82
N SER A 285 4.94 12.82 -19.46
CA SER A 285 4.89 13.18 -20.88
C SER A 285 4.69 11.97 -21.79
N ASN A 286 5.41 10.88 -21.54
CA ASN A 286 5.29 9.65 -22.32
C ASN A 286 3.90 9.03 -22.16
N LEU A 287 3.40 8.94 -20.93
CA LEU A 287 2.05 8.47 -20.66
C LEU A 287 1.01 9.30 -21.41
N MET A 288 1.13 10.63 -21.42
CA MET A 288 0.18 11.50 -22.12
C MET A 288 0.12 11.21 -23.62
N ILE A 289 1.27 11.01 -24.27
CA ILE A 289 1.35 10.73 -25.71
C ILE A 289 0.68 9.39 -26.01
N VAL A 290 0.98 8.36 -25.22
CA VAL A 290 0.43 7.02 -25.40
C VAL A 290 -1.06 6.97 -25.06
N ALA A 291 -1.49 7.66 -24.00
CA ALA A 291 -2.90 7.75 -23.61
C ALA A 291 -3.74 8.49 -24.66
N ALA A 292 -3.19 9.54 -25.29
CA ALA A 292 -3.85 10.20 -26.43
C ALA A 292 -4.05 9.22 -27.59
N ALA A 293 -3.00 8.51 -28.00
CA ALA A 293 -3.09 7.53 -29.08
C ALA A 293 -4.11 6.43 -28.75
N HIS A 294 -4.04 5.89 -27.53
CA HIS A 294 -4.97 4.88 -27.04
C HIS A 294 -6.43 5.34 -27.09
N ARG A 295 -6.70 6.58 -26.66
CA ARG A 295 -8.06 7.13 -26.61
C ARG A 295 -8.68 7.32 -28.00
N THR A 296 -7.89 7.42 -29.07
CA THR A 296 -8.42 7.62 -30.43
C THR A 296 -9.21 6.41 -30.97
N TYR A 297 -8.92 5.20 -30.50
CA TYR A 297 -9.56 3.97 -30.97
C TYR A 297 -10.37 3.23 -29.87
N THR A 298 -10.32 3.70 -28.62
CA THR A 298 -11.12 3.12 -27.53
C THR A 298 -12.40 3.89 -27.26
N LYS A 299 -13.47 3.15 -26.96
CA LYS A 299 -14.76 3.70 -26.53
C LYS A 299 -14.96 3.36 -25.05
N TYR A 300 -15.29 4.37 -24.25
CA TYR A 300 -15.60 4.24 -22.84
C TYR A 300 -16.99 4.82 -22.57
N GLU A 301 -17.71 4.24 -21.61
CA GLU A 301 -19.02 4.74 -21.17
C GLU A 301 -18.89 6.06 -20.39
N SER A 302 -17.75 6.28 -19.73
CA SER A 302 -17.40 7.49 -18.99
C SER A 302 -16.01 8.00 -19.39
N ILE A 303 -15.63 9.21 -18.96
CA ILE A 303 -14.29 9.75 -19.24
C ILE A 303 -13.26 8.92 -18.46
N PRO A 304 -12.32 8.20 -19.12
CA PRO A 304 -11.29 7.45 -18.44
C PRO A 304 -10.34 8.39 -17.69
N VAL A 305 -9.97 7.99 -16.47
CA VAL A 305 -8.97 8.66 -15.64
C VAL A 305 -7.79 7.71 -15.46
N ILE A 306 -6.55 8.20 -15.60
CA ILE A 306 -5.34 7.41 -15.36
C ILE A 306 -4.45 8.15 -14.35
N HIS A 307 -4.13 7.51 -13.24
CA HIS A 307 -3.15 8.01 -12.28
C HIS A 307 -1.73 7.76 -12.80
N CYS A 308 -0.87 8.76 -12.68
CA CYS A 308 0.55 8.65 -12.97
C CYS A 308 1.35 8.87 -11.68
N CYS A 309 1.41 7.81 -10.87
CA CYS A 309 1.93 7.85 -9.51
C CYS A 309 3.01 6.77 -9.31
N SER A 310 3.97 7.03 -8.42
CA SER A 310 5.00 6.06 -8.03
C SER A 310 4.62 5.30 -6.74
N GLY A 311 3.71 5.83 -5.92
CA GLY A 311 3.47 5.36 -4.55
C GLY A 311 2.96 3.92 -4.43
N ALA A 312 2.18 3.43 -5.41
CA ALA A 312 1.71 2.05 -5.43
C ALA A 312 2.70 1.09 -6.11
N LEU A 313 3.45 1.56 -7.11
CA LEU A 313 4.25 0.70 -7.98
C LEU A 313 5.74 0.63 -7.61
N ASN A 314 6.28 1.72 -7.05
CA ASN A 314 7.68 1.85 -6.66
C ASN A 314 7.80 2.86 -5.50
N PRO A 315 7.34 2.53 -4.28
CA PRO A 315 7.24 3.48 -3.17
C PRO A 315 8.60 3.95 -2.65
N VAL A 316 8.69 5.22 -2.27
CA VAL A 316 9.82 5.81 -1.53
C VAL A 316 9.29 6.64 -0.37
N GLN A 317 10.02 6.69 0.75
CA GLN A 317 9.61 7.43 1.95
C GLN A 317 10.36 8.76 2.10
N TRP A 318 9.72 9.75 2.75
CA TRP A 318 10.32 11.07 2.98
C TRP A 318 11.63 11.01 3.78
N HIS A 319 11.77 10.07 4.75
CA HIS A 319 12.99 9.91 5.53
C HIS A 319 14.20 9.52 4.64
N PHE A 320 13.97 8.64 3.67
CA PHE A 320 14.99 8.18 2.74
C PHE A 320 15.46 9.35 1.86
N ILE A 321 14.51 10.10 1.29
CA ILE A 321 14.80 11.27 0.45
C ILE A 321 15.64 12.30 1.23
N VAL A 322 15.25 12.63 2.46
CA VAL A 322 16.00 13.62 3.26
C VAL A 322 17.39 13.12 3.67
N ASN A 323 17.53 11.83 4.01
CA ASN A 323 18.86 11.25 4.24
C ASN A 323 19.73 11.33 2.97
N PHE A 324 19.16 11.00 1.81
CA PHE A 324 19.84 11.07 0.52
C PHE A 324 20.33 12.50 0.22
N ILE A 325 19.43 13.49 0.33
CA ILE A 325 19.72 14.91 0.08
C ILE A 325 20.84 15.42 0.98
N GLU A 326 20.77 15.11 2.28
CA GLU A 326 21.79 15.55 3.22
C GLU A 326 23.17 14.95 2.86
N ARG A 327 23.23 13.65 2.56
CA ARG A 327 24.48 13.00 2.17
C ARG A 327 25.00 13.55 0.84
N PHE A 328 24.12 13.77 -0.13
CA PHE A 328 24.45 14.38 -1.41
C PHE A 328 25.08 15.75 -1.22
N PHE A 329 24.43 16.70 -0.54
CA PHE A 329 24.96 18.06 -0.40
C PHE A 329 26.17 18.17 0.55
N ARG A 330 26.41 17.17 1.41
CA ARG A 330 27.68 17.07 2.15
C ARG A 330 28.85 16.65 1.24
N ALA A 331 28.60 15.81 0.24
CA ALA A 331 29.62 15.36 -0.73
C ALA A 331 29.79 16.34 -1.92
N TYR A 332 28.67 16.91 -2.35
CA TYR A 332 28.48 17.79 -3.52
C TYR A 332 27.76 19.09 -3.12
N PRO A 333 28.36 19.94 -2.25
CA PRO A 333 27.70 21.14 -1.73
C PRO A 333 27.37 22.17 -2.81
N LEU A 334 26.33 22.98 -2.56
CA LEU A 334 26.04 24.19 -3.32
C LEU A 334 27.11 25.27 -3.04
N ASN A 335 27.37 26.12 -4.03
CA ASN A 335 28.32 27.24 -3.87
C ASN A 335 27.85 28.19 -2.76
N GLU A 336 26.58 28.58 -2.79
CA GLU A 336 25.93 29.43 -1.79
C GLU A 336 25.32 28.62 -0.63
N CYS A 337 26.16 27.86 0.06
CA CYS A 337 25.78 27.19 1.30
C CYS A 337 25.96 28.16 2.48
N TYR A 338 24.91 28.40 3.27
CA TYR A 338 24.93 29.31 4.42
C TYR A 338 25.14 28.59 5.75
N ARG A 339 24.77 27.31 5.81
CA ARG A 339 24.89 26.43 6.98
C ARG A 339 25.11 25.00 6.51
N ILE A 340 25.74 24.18 7.35
CA ILE A 340 25.91 22.75 7.07
C ILE A 340 24.54 22.13 6.79
N PRO A 341 24.33 21.45 5.64
CA PRO A 341 23.09 20.74 5.36
C PRO A 341 22.81 19.70 6.44
N SER A 342 21.67 19.82 7.13
CA SER A 342 21.33 18.96 8.28
C SER A 342 19.82 19.00 8.57
N THR A 343 19.01 18.44 7.67
CA THR A 343 17.55 18.50 7.78
C THR A 343 17.00 17.35 8.62
N HIS A 344 16.14 17.67 9.59
CA HIS A 344 15.53 16.70 10.51
C HIS A 344 14.00 16.75 10.38
N PHE A 345 13.38 15.59 10.25
CA PHE A 345 11.94 15.44 10.33
C PHE A 345 11.50 15.33 11.78
N HIS A 346 10.43 16.05 12.11
CA HIS A 346 9.76 15.99 13.40
C HIS A 346 8.32 15.54 13.16
N SER A 347 7.92 14.44 13.81
CA SER A 347 6.52 13.98 13.82
C SER A 347 5.64 14.86 14.71
N SER A 348 6.23 15.51 15.73
CA SER A 348 5.53 16.45 16.61
C SER A 348 5.62 17.88 16.08
N ARG A 349 4.45 18.49 15.87
CA ARG A 349 4.31 19.91 15.50
C ARG A 349 4.95 20.85 16.51
N PHE A 350 4.72 20.60 17.80
CA PHE A 350 5.32 21.38 18.88
C PHE A 350 6.85 21.32 18.85
N LEU A 351 7.43 20.13 18.70
CA LEU A 351 8.88 19.95 18.65
C LEU A 351 9.49 20.62 17.42
N PHE A 352 8.79 20.59 16.28
CA PHE A 352 9.17 21.33 15.08
C PHE A 352 9.21 22.83 15.35
N GLU A 353 8.13 23.43 15.87
CA GLU A 353 8.04 24.87 16.12
C GLU A 353 9.10 25.31 17.13
N PHE A 354 9.23 24.61 18.26
CA PHE A 354 10.25 24.89 19.26
C PHE A 354 11.66 24.88 18.64
N ASN A 355 12.01 23.84 17.88
CA ASN A 355 13.30 23.76 17.19
C ASN A 355 13.44 24.84 16.12
N PHE A 356 12.39 25.19 15.41
CA PHE A 356 12.40 26.22 14.38
C PHE A 356 12.69 27.60 14.99
N TYR A 357 11.99 27.97 16.06
CA TYR A 357 12.22 29.23 16.76
C TYR A 357 13.63 29.28 17.36
N MET A 358 14.04 28.24 18.08
CA MET A 358 15.35 28.19 18.75
C MET A 358 16.53 28.16 17.78
N LYS A 359 16.46 27.38 16.69
CA LYS A 359 17.59 27.17 15.77
C LYS A 359 17.61 28.14 14.58
N HIS A 360 16.50 28.80 14.26
CA HIS A 360 16.39 29.71 13.11
C HIS A 360 15.95 31.11 13.51
N MET A 361 14.74 31.30 14.06
CA MET A 361 14.18 32.65 14.28
C MET A 361 14.92 33.46 15.33
N CYS A 362 15.21 32.90 16.52
CA CYS A 362 15.94 33.61 17.58
C CYS A 362 17.35 34.04 17.14
N PRO A 363 18.17 33.16 16.53
CA PRO A 363 19.44 33.58 15.93
C PRO A 363 19.28 34.62 14.82
N ALA A 364 18.24 34.51 13.99
CA ALA A 364 17.99 35.47 12.91
C ALA A 364 17.65 36.87 13.41
N TYR A 365 16.83 37.00 14.44
CA TYR A 365 16.56 38.31 15.07
C TYR A 365 17.82 38.92 15.65
N LEU A 366 18.66 38.12 16.32
CA LEU A 366 19.95 38.59 16.86
C LEU A 366 20.90 39.06 15.74
N ILE A 367 21.04 38.27 14.67
CA ILE A 367 21.91 38.60 13.53
C ILE A 367 21.38 39.84 12.79
N ASP A 368 20.07 39.95 12.58
CA ASP A 368 19.46 41.11 11.90
C ASP A 368 19.61 42.39 12.74
N LEU A 369 19.50 42.29 14.07
CA LEU A 369 19.77 43.39 15.01
C LEU A 369 21.25 43.82 14.94
N LEU A 370 22.19 42.88 14.95
CA LEU A 370 23.63 43.17 14.82
C LEU A 370 23.96 43.79 13.45
N ASN A 371 23.34 43.29 12.39
CA ASN A 371 23.51 43.81 11.03
C ASN A 371 22.95 45.23 10.87
N ALA A 372 21.89 45.60 11.62
CA ALA A 372 21.33 46.96 11.60
C ALA A 372 22.37 48.03 11.98
N PHE A 373 23.39 47.68 12.78
CA PHE A 373 24.47 48.59 13.15
C PHE A 373 25.59 48.68 12.09
N TRP A 374 25.72 47.72 11.16
CA TRP A 374 26.91 47.53 10.31
C TRP A 374 26.60 47.61 8.79
N GLY A 375 25.44 48.20 8.41
CA GLY A 375 25.05 48.47 7.01
C GLY A 375 24.08 47.45 6.39
N PRO A 376 23.60 47.68 5.14
CA PRO A 376 22.54 46.87 4.54
C PRO A 376 23.02 45.45 4.21
N LYS A 377 22.61 44.49 5.03
CA LYS A 377 22.80 43.05 4.80
C LYS A 377 21.45 42.33 4.68
N ILE A 378 21.47 41.12 4.12
CA ILE A 378 20.30 40.26 3.95
C ILE A 378 19.60 40.10 5.31
N ARG A 379 18.30 40.42 5.38
CA ARG A 379 17.47 40.18 6.57
C ARG A 379 17.15 38.68 6.67
N LEU A 380 17.82 37.99 7.59
CA LEU A 380 17.71 36.55 7.77
C LEU A 380 16.32 36.15 8.28
N THR A 381 15.65 37.03 9.04
CA THR A 381 14.25 36.86 9.45
C THR A 381 13.31 36.70 8.26
N ARG A 382 13.46 37.53 7.21
CA ARG A 382 12.65 37.42 5.98
C ARG A 382 12.92 36.12 5.23
N VAL A 383 14.14 35.61 5.28
CA VAL A 383 14.50 34.32 4.66
C VAL A 383 13.79 33.18 5.39
N TYR A 384 13.89 33.11 6.72
CA TYR A 384 13.24 32.05 7.48
C TYR A 384 11.71 32.15 7.49
N GLN A 385 11.11 33.34 7.41
CA GLN A 385 9.66 33.49 7.19
C GLN A 385 9.21 32.85 5.87
N LYS A 386 9.97 33.03 4.78
CA LYS A 386 9.68 32.36 3.51
C LYS A 386 9.82 30.84 3.61
N VAL A 387 10.82 30.35 4.35
CA VAL A 387 11.02 28.92 4.60
C VAL A 387 9.88 28.34 5.43
N LEU A 388 9.42 29.04 6.48
CA LEU A 388 8.29 28.59 7.28
C LEU A 388 7.03 28.50 6.42
N LYS A 389 6.73 29.54 5.62
CA LYS A 389 5.58 29.51 4.69
C LYS A 389 5.66 28.30 3.75
N LEU A 390 6.84 28.00 3.18
CA LEU A 390 7.04 26.81 2.34
C LEU A 390 6.76 25.51 3.09
N VAL A 391 7.24 25.38 4.34
CA VAL A 391 7.00 24.19 5.17
C VAL A 391 5.52 24.04 5.51
N GLU A 392 4.83 25.13 5.86
CA GLU A 392 3.38 25.11 6.14
C GLU A 392 2.56 24.66 4.93
N THR A 393 2.84 25.22 3.75
CA THR A 393 2.11 24.89 2.53
C THR A 393 2.27 23.41 2.15
N LEU A 394 3.40 22.80 2.49
CA LEU A 394 3.71 21.41 2.15
C LEU A 394 3.39 20.42 3.28
N HIS A 395 3.16 20.92 4.50
CA HIS A 395 2.99 20.10 5.68
C HIS A 395 1.94 19.00 5.46
N TYR A 396 0.79 19.37 4.89
CA TYR A 396 -0.29 18.44 4.56
C TYR A 396 0.20 17.23 3.74
N PHE A 397 1.00 17.46 2.71
CA PHE A 397 1.55 16.44 1.80
C PHE A 397 2.72 15.65 2.38
N THR A 398 3.45 16.24 3.34
CA THR A 398 4.57 15.57 4.02
C THR A 398 4.16 14.83 5.29
N ALA A 399 2.97 15.11 5.84
CA ALA A 399 2.46 14.51 7.06
C ALA A 399 1.53 13.32 6.81
N ARG A 400 0.95 13.22 5.60
CA ARG A 400 0.00 12.17 5.21
C ARG A 400 0.56 11.33 4.06
N GLY A 401 0.08 10.09 3.96
CA GLY A 401 0.26 9.21 2.80
C GLY A 401 -1.08 8.98 2.11
N TRP A 402 -1.04 8.69 0.81
CA TRP A 402 -2.19 8.35 -0.01
C TRP A 402 -1.94 7.05 -0.75
N ASP A 403 -3.00 6.29 -0.98
CA ASP A 403 -3.00 5.13 -1.84
C ASP A 403 -3.76 5.46 -3.12
N PHE A 404 -3.00 5.69 -4.19
CA PHE A 404 -3.52 5.95 -5.52
C PHE A 404 -3.62 4.64 -6.30
N ASP A 405 -4.82 4.31 -6.75
CA ASP A 405 -5.04 3.22 -7.70
C ASP A 405 -4.17 3.43 -8.95
N SER A 406 -3.55 2.38 -9.47
CA SER A 406 -2.61 2.44 -10.61
C SER A 406 -2.96 1.44 -11.74
N ARG A 407 -4.19 0.93 -11.75
CA ARG A 407 -4.66 -0.06 -12.74
C ARG A 407 -4.55 0.46 -14.17
N GLY A 408 -5.08 1.64 -14.47
CA GLY A 408 -5.09 2.23 -15.81
C GLY A 408 -3.68 2.44 -16.37
N LEU A 409 -2.70 2.79 -15.52
CA LEU A 409 -1.30 2.93 -15.94
C LEU A 409 -0.70 1.58 -16.33
N LEU A 410 -0.95 0.52 -15.53
CA LEU A 410 -0.47 -0.83 -15.81
C LEU A 410 -1.13 -1.42 -17.06
N GLU A 411 -2.45 -1.29 -17.18
CA GLU A 411 -3.20 -1.77 -18.35
C GLU A 411 -2.72 -1.11 -19.64
N LEU A 412 -2.56 0.22 -19.62
CA LEU A 412 -2.05 0.96 -20.78
C LEU A 412 -0.60 0.56 -21.13
N TRP A 413 0.25 0.33 -20.11
CA TRP A 413 1.60 -0.18 -20.33
C TRP A 413 1.58 -1.53 -21.03
N GLU A 414 0.79 -2.48 -20.53
CA GLU A 414 0.73 -3.83 -21.12
C GLU A 414 0.17 -3.83 -22.55
N MET A 415 -0.77 -2.93 -22.88
CA MET A 415 -1.32 -2.78 -24.23
C MET A 415 -0.37 -2.08 -25.22
N THR A 416 0.67 -1.39 -24.73
CA THR A 416 1.65 -0.69 -25.57
C THR A 416 2.60 -1.69 -26.22
N SER A 417 2.91 -1.49 -27.52
CA SER A 417 3.84 -2.36 -28.26
C SER A 417 5.25 -2.31 -27.66
N ASP A 418 6.06 -3.36 -27.83
CA ASP A 418 7.42 -3.38 -27.28
C ASP A 418 8.33 -2.34 -27.93
N GLU A 419 8.07 -1.96 -29.19
CA GLU A 419 8.69 -0.83 -29.86
C GLU A 419 8.31 0.50 -29.19
N ASP A 420 7.02 0.74 -28.97
CA ASP A 420 6.53 1.97 -28.34
C ASP A 420 6.95 2.05 -26.87
N LYS A 421 7.04 0.94 -26.13
CA LYS A 421 7.55 0.90 -24.75
C LYS A 421 9.00 1.40 -24.65
N LYS A 422 9.82 1.17 -25.68
CA LYS A 422 11.20 1.68 -25.74
C LYS A 422 11.25 3.18 -26.01
N ILE A 423 10.32 3.68 -26.84
CA ILE A 423 10.27 5.09 -27.22
C ILE A 423 9.60 5.93 -26.13
N PHE A 424 8.43 5.50 -25.66
CA PHE A 424 7.58 6.19 -24.70
C PHE A 424 7.53 5.41 -23.38
N ASN A 425 8.69 5.24 -22.72
CA ASN A 425 8.74 4.53 -21.45
C ASN A 425 8.04 5.34 -20.34
N PHE A 426 6.99 4.78 -19.75
CA PHE A 426 6.30 5.33 -18.59
C PHE A 426 6.18 4.32 -17.43
N ASP A 427 7.01 3.27 -17.43
CA ASP A 427 7.04 2.25 -16.36
C ASP A 427 7.95 2.67 -15.19
N VAL A 428 7.34 3.26 -14.17
CA VAL A 428 8.04 3.73 -12.96
C VAL A 428 8.68 2.61 -12.13
N ARG A 429 8.29 1.33 -12.33
CA ARG A 429 8.88 0.18 -11.59
C ARG A 429 10.36 -0.02 -11.92
N GLN A 430 10.80 0.50 -13.07
CA GLN A 430 12.19 0.42 -13.54
C GLN A 430 13.10 1.50 -12.93
N LEU A 431 12.53 2.46 -12.19
CA LEU A 431 13.25 3.59 -11.62
C LEU A 431 14.07 3.18 -10.38
N ASP A 432 15.39 3.35 -10.46
CA ASP A 432 16.29 3.24 -9.31
C ASP A 432 16.36 4.59 -8.57
N TRP A 433 15.84 4.63 -7.34
CA TRP A 433 15.71 5.85 -6.54
C TRP A 433 17.05 6.51 -6.23
N ASP A 434 18.10 5.74 -5.93
CA ASP A 434 19.43 6.28 -5.64
C ASP A 434 20.01 7.01 -6.87
N SER A 435 19.95 6.35 -8.04
CA SER A 435 20.41 6.90 -9.31
C SER A 435 19.60 8.12 -9.73
N TYR A 436 18.26 8.05 -9.61
CA TYR A 436 17.36 9.14 -9.96
C TYR A 436 17.56 10.36 -9.06
N LEU A 437 17.58 10.20 -7.73
CA LEU A 437 17.80 11.31 -6.80
C LEU A 437 19.17 11.95 -6.98
N PHE A 438 20.20 11.16 -7.29
CA PHE A 438 21.53 11.72 -7.62
C PHE A 438 21.46 12.62 -8.85
N ASP A 439 20.89 12.13 -9.96
CA ASP A 439 20.81 12.87 -11.21
C ASP A 439 19.91 14.11 -11.04
N TYR A 440 18.79 13.98 -10.32
CA TYR A 440 17.91 15.08 -9.94
C TYR A 440 18.69 16.17 -9.17
N LEU A 441 19.37 15.84 -8.08
CA LEU A 441 20.10 16.85 -7.29
C LEU A 441 21.26 17.51 -8.05
N MET A 442 21.94 16.75 -8.91
CA MET A 442 22.94 17.31 -9.83
C MET A 442 22.29 18.26 -10.84
N GLY A 443 21.13 17.91 -11.37
CA GLY A 443 20.35 18.76 -12.27
C GLY A 443 19.84 20.03 -11.61
N VAL A 444 19.39 19.97 -10.34
CA VAL A 444 19.05 21.15 -9.53
C VAL A 444 20.26 22.08 -9.42
N LYS A 445 21.45 21.53 -9.12
CA LYS A 445 22.69 22.31 -9.04
C LYS A 445 23.02 22.97 -10.39
N ARG A 446 22.92 22.24 -11.50
CA ARG A 446 23.31 22.69 -12.84
C ARG A 446 22.31 23.65 -13.49
N TYR A 447 21.02 23.33 -13.48
CA TYR A 447 20.00 24.02 -14.29
C TYR A 447 19.22 25.07 -13.50
N VAL A 448 18.98 24.84 -12.20
CA VAL A 448 18.16 25.72 -11.37
C VAL A 448 19.02 26.71 -10.59
N VAL A 449 20.02 26.21 -9.84
CA VAL A 449 20.96 27.05 -9.06
C VAL A 449 22.05 27.64 -9.96
N LYS A 450 22.34 27.00 -11.10
CA LYS A 450 23.38 27.41 -12.08
C LYS A 450 24.81 27.38 -11.52
N ASP A 451 25.07 26.44 -10.62
CA ASP A 451 26.41 26.16 -10.11
C ASP A 451 27.23 25.36 -11.14
N ARG A 452 28.47 25.78 -11.35
CA ARG A 452 29.42 25.08 -12.22
C ARG A 452 30.09 23.92 -11.47
N LEU A 453 30.25 22.77 -12.12
CA LEU A 453 30.85 21.60 -11.50
C LEU A 453 32.35 21.80 -11.20
N GLU A 454 33.01 22.65 -11.98
CA GLU A 454 34.41 23.06 -11.79
C GLU A 454 34.61 23.84 -10.48
N GLU A 455 33.55 24.46 -9.96
CA GLU A 455 33.59 25.24 -8.70
C GLU A 455 33.36 24.36 -7.46
N LEU A 456 33.18 23.05 -7.61
CA LEU A 456 32.98 22.14 -6.49
C LEU A 456 34.08 22.20 -5.41
N PRO A 457 35.39 22.37 -5.72
CA PRO A 457 36.42 22.57 -4.71
C PRO A 457 36.19 23.83 -3.86
N LYS A 458 35.70 24.91 -4.48
CA LYS A 458 35.34 26.17 -3.78
C LYS A 458 34.15 25.94 -2.84
N ALA A 459 33.11 25.24 -3.31
CA ALA A 459 31.96 24.88 -2.48
C ALA A 459 32.36 24.00 -1.29
N ARG A 460 33.24 23.01 -1.49
CA ARG A 460 33.79 22.17 -0.41
C ARG A 460 34.59 22.98 0.60
N ARG A 461 35.39 23.95 0.13
CA ARG A 461 36.12 24.87 1.02
C ARG A 461 35.16 25.71 1.87
N ASN A 462 34.10 26.25 1.28
CA ASN A 462 33.06 26.97 2.02
C ASN A 462 32.41 26.08 3.10
N LEU A 463 32.03 24.85 2.75
CA LEU A 463 31.48 23.89 3.71
C LEU A 463 32.45 23.56 4.86
N SER A 464 33.75 23.42 4.57
CA SER A 464 34.78 23.21 5.59
C SER A 464 34.90 24.41 6.55
N TRP A 465 34.80 25.64 6.04
CA TRP A 465 34.75 26.84 6.89
C TRP A 465 33.51 26.85 7.78
N LEU A 466 32.34 26.51 7.24
CA LEU A 466 31.11 26.40 8.03
C LEU A 466 31.22 25.35 9.14
N LYS A 467 31.86 24.20 8.87
CA LYS A 467 32.17 23.16 9.88
C LYS A 467 33.10 23.69 10.97
N LEU A 468 34.13 24.45 10.58
CA LEU A 468 35.04 25.07 11.53
C LEU A 468 34.31 26.10 12.41
N TYR A 469 33.52 26.99 11.81
CA TYR A 469 32.74 27.99 12.55
C TYR A 469 31.77 27.33 13.53
N ALA A 470 31.05 26.29 13.11
CA ALA A 470 30.15 25.54 13.99
C ALA A 470 30.91 24.87 15.15
N THR A 471 32.08 24.29 14.87
CA THR A 471 32.93 23.67 15.89
C THR A 471 33.43 24.70 16.91
N VAL A 472 33.94 25.85 16.45
CA VAL A 472 34.43 26.93 17.32
C VAL A 472 33.29 27.53 18.15
N PHE A 473 32.13 27.76 17.53
CA PHE A 473 30.95 28.28 18.22
C PHE A 473 30.48 27.33 19.33
N ASN A 474 30.37 26.02 19.02
CA ASN A 474 30.00 25.03 20.03
C ASN A 474 31.07 24.87 21.12
N ALA A 475 32.36 24.97 20.78
CA ALA A 475 33.45 24.97 21.74
C ALA A 475 33.32 26.14 22.73
N MET A 476 32.95 27.32 22.23
CA MET A 476 32.68 28.50 23.04
C MET A 476 31.48 28.29 23.98
N ILE A 477 30.38 27.71 23.48
CA ILE A 477 29.22 27.35 24.32
C ILE A 477 29.63 26.39 25.43
N TRP A 478 30.33 25.31 25.11
CA TRP A 478 30.80 24.35 26.12
C TRP A 478 31.74 25.00 27.14
N TRP A 479 32.64 25.86 26.70
CA TRP A 479 33.52 26.61 27.58
C TRP A 479 32.73 27.52 28.54
N ILE A 480 31.71 28.24 28.05
CA ILE A 480 30.81 29.06 28.86
C ILE A 480 30.01 28.18 29.85
N SER A 481 29.42 27.08 29.38
CA SER A 481 28.64 26.17 30.21
C SER A 481 29.47 25.56 31.34
N VAL A 482 30.69 25.11 31.06
CA VAL A 482 31.61 24.59 32.09
C VAL A 482 32.02 25.69 33.07
N ARG A 483 32.20 26.93 32.61
CA ARG A 483 32.51 28.09 33.49
C ARG A 483 31.36 28.44 34.42
N ILE A 484 30.11 28.33 33.96
CA ILE A 484 28.91 28.65 34.74
C ILE A 484 28.56 27.52 35.70
N PHE A 485 28.39 26.28 35.19
CA PHE A 485 27.84 25.17 35.96
C PHE A 485 28.87 24.37 36.75
N ALA A 486 30.15 24.36 36.35
CA ALA A 486 31.22 23.67 37.08
C ALA A 486 32.10 24.64 37.89
N ARG A 487 31.59 25.82 38.25
CA ARG A 487 32.33 26.89 38.93
C ARG A 487 32.93 26.47 40.27
N GLN A 488 32.25 25.58 41.01
CA GLN A 488 32.70 25.05 42.31
C GLN A 488 33.59 23.79 42.19
N ARG A 489 33.86 23.29 40.98
CA ARG A 489 34.65 22.07 40.75
C ARG A 489 36.13 22.39 40.48
N SER A 490 36.99 21.39 40.70
CA SER A 490 38.44 21.53 40.53
C SER A 490 38.84 21.96 39.12
N ARG A 491 39.99 22.64 38.99
CA ARG A 491 40.52 23.08 37.68
C ARG A 491 40.68 21.89 36.72
N ARG A 492 41.16 20.74 37.20
CA ARG A 492 41.29 19.51 36.39
C ARG A 492 39.95 19.02 35.84
N TYR A 493 38.90 19.02 36.67
CA TYR A 493 37.55 18.61 36.25
C TYR A 493 36.95 19.52 35.17
N ARG A 494 37.15 20.85 35.29
CA ARG A 494 36.69 21.82 34.27
C ARG A 494 37.41 21.63 32.93
N TRP A 495 38.73 21.40 32.94
CA TRP A 495 39.45 21.09 31.70
C TRP A 495 39.01 19.77 31.09
N PHE A 496 38.83 18.71 31.90
CA PHE A 496 38.38 17.41 31.43
C PHE A 496 36.97 17.45 30.80
N SER A 497 36.00 18.04 31.50
CA SER A 497 34.62 18.19 31.01
C SER A 497 34.53 19.09 29.78
N GLY A 498 35.30 20.18 29.73
CA GLY A 498 35.41 21.04 28.55
C GLY A 498 36.01 20.32 27.34
N SER A 499 37.08 19.55 27.54
CA SER A 499 37.72 18.76 26.48
C SER A 499 36.82 17.64 25.96
N ILE A 500 36.07 16.96 26.83
CA ILE A 500 35.08 15.95 26.43
C ILE A 500 33.92 16.58 25.67
N GLY A 501 33.34 17.67 26.18
CA GLY A 501 32.25 18.38 25.50
C GLY A 501 32.68 18.88 24.12
N PHE A 502 33.91 19.39 24.00
CA PHE A 502 34.51 19.75 22.72
C PHE A 502 34.67 18.54 21.79
N LEU A 503 35.26 17.44 22.28
CA LEU A 503 35.48 16.23 21.49
C LEU A 503 34.16 15.62 21.00
N LEU A 504 33.16 15.49 21.87
CA LEU A 504 31.83 14.98 21.53
C LEU A 504 31.14 15.88 20.49
N THR A 505 31.29 17.20 20.61
CA THR A 505 30.69 18.13 19.64
C THR A 505 31.43 18.15 18.32
N TYR A 506 32.76 18.00 18.34
CA TYR A 506 33.58 17.85 17.13
C TYR A 506 33.20 16.57 16.39
N ILE A 507 33.08 15.45 17.11
CA ILE A 507 32.61 14.17 16.56
C ILE A 507 31.21 14.36 15.98
N TRP A 508 30.27 14.95 16.71
CA TRP A 508 28.89 15.16 16.26
C TRP A 508 28.75 16.10 15.06
N SER A 509 29.63 17.11 14.95
CA SER A 509 29.60 18.07 13.83
C SER A 509 30.28 17.54 12.56
N ASN A 510 31.24 16.61 12.70
CA ASN A 510 32.07 16.14 11.59
C ASN A 510 31.74 14.72 11.12
N TYR A 511 31.16 13.87 11.97
CA TYR A 511 30.70 12.53 11.62
C TYR A 511 29.19 12.51 11.41
N ASN A 512 28.75 11.78 10.39
CA ASN A 512 27.34 11.56 10.12
C ASN A 512 26.96 10.17 10.66
N PHE A 513 26.04 10.13 11.62
CA PHE A 513 25.55 8.89 12.24
C PHE A 513 24.36 8.26 11.50
N ARG A 514 23.94 8.85 10.38
CA ARG A 514 22.83 8.31 9.57
C ARG A 514 23.27 7.15 8.68
N PRO A 515 22.34 6.25 8.29
CA PRO A 515 22.62 5.11 7.42
C PRO A 515 23.38 5.51 6.16
N SER A 516 24.30 4.64 5.72
CA SER A 516 25.01 4.81 4.46
C SER A 516 24.02 4.74 3.29
N VAL A 517 24.28 5.57 2.27
CA VAL A 517 23.55 5.62 1.01
C VAL A 517 24.58 5.55 -0.11
N ARG A 518 24.24 4.92 -1.23
CA ARG A 518 25.16 4.83 -2.35
C ARG A 518 25.05 6.11 -3.19
N LEU A 519 26.10 6.93 -3.20
CA LEU A 519 26.20 8.07 -4.10
C LEU A 519 27.07 7.69 -5.30
N LYS A 520 26.65 8.04 -6.51
CA LYS A 520 27.50 7.94 -7.70
C LYS A 520 28.77 8.77 -7.52
N SER A 521 29.85 8.32 -8.14
CA SER A 521 31.05 9.15 -8.26
C SER A 521 30.83 10.28 -9.27
N LEU A 522 31.58 11.38 -9.13
CA LEU A 522 31.51 12.46 -10.12
C LEU A 522 31.94 11.98 -11.52
N GLU A 523 32.86 11.02 -11.58
CA GLU A 523 33.31 10.43 -12.83
C GLU A 523 32.25 9.53 -13.45
N GLU A 524 31.54 8.71 -12.66
CA GLU A 524 30.36 7.97 -13.15
C GLU A 524 29.29 8.90 -13.72
N TYR A 525 29.01 10.02 -13.04
CA TYR A 525 28.06 11.01 -13.53
C TYR A 525 28.51 11.65 -14.84
N LYS A 526 29.77 12.13 -14.91
CA LYS A 526 30.34 12.71 -16.14
C LYS A 526 30.41 11.70 -17.28
N GLN A 527 30.74 10.44 -16.99
CA GLN A 527 30.80 9.37 -17.97
C GLN A 527 29.40 9.06 -18.52
N LYS A 528 28.39 9.02 -17.64
CA LYS A 528 26.99 8.88 -18.07
C LYS A 528 26.53 10.06 -18.93
N THR A 529 26.88 11.30 -18.57
CA THR A 529 26.58 12.49 -19.39
C THR A 529 27.29 12.45 -20.75
N ARG A 530 28.56 12.01 -20.79
CA ARG A 530 29.31 11.83 -22.04
C ARG A 530 28.76 10.70 -22.89
N ASN A 531 28.32 9.60 -22.27
CA ASN A 531 27.71 8.48 -22.95
C ASN A 531 26.30 8.81 -23.44
N SER A 532 25.53 9.63 -22.71
CA SER A 532 24.27 10.15 -23.24
C SER A 532 24.54 11.05 -24.44
N ASP A 533 25.53 11.95 -24.38
CA ASP A 533 25.93 12.76 -25.55
C ASP A 533 26.37 11.89 -26.74
N LYS A 534 27.08 10.78 -26.52
CA LYS A 534 27.45 9.81 -27.58
C LYS A 534 26.30 8.95 -28.10
N ASN A 535 25.41 8.48 -27.22
CA ASN A 535 24.23 7.71 -27.62
C ASN A 535 23.27 8.59 -28.42
N LEU A 536 23.17 9.88 -28.06
CA LEU A 536 22.47 10.88 -28.84
C LEU A 536 23.07 11.04 -30.25
N GLU A 537 24.39 10.99 -30.40
CA GLU A 537 25.05 10.97 -31.73
C GLU A 537 24.72 9.69 -32.51
N ILE A 538 24.67 8.52 -31.87
CA ILE A 538 24.36 7.23 -32.52
C ILE A 538 22.88 7.15 -32.91
N ASP A 539 21.94 7.51 -32.03
CA ASP A 539 20.50 7.51 -32.30
C ASP A 539 20.14 8.57 -33.36
N GLY A 540 20.79 9.74 -33.30
CA GLY A 540 20.68 10.76 -34.33
C GLY A 540 21.15 10.26 -35.70
N LEU A 541 22.27 9.51 -35.76
CA LEU A 541 22.74 8.87 -36.98
C LEU A 541 21.78 7.78 -37.49
N GLN A 542 21.21 6.95 -36.62
CA GLN A 542 20.25 5.90 -37.01
C GLN A 542 18.91 6.46 -37.50
N ILE A 543 18.42 7.57 -36.92
CA ILE A 543 17.22 8.27 -37.39
C ILE A 543 17.49 8.96 -38.74
N PHE A 544 18.67 9.58 -38.89
CA PHE A 544 19.11 10.16 -40.17
C PHE A 544 19.28 9.07 -41.25
N GLU A 545 19.74 7.88 -40.89
CA GLU A 545 19.82 6.71 -41.75
C GLU A 545 18.44 6.13 -42.08
N LYS A 546 17.47 6.08 -41.15
CA LYS A 546 16.07 5.70 -41.44
C LYS A 546 15.39 6.69 -42.40
N GLN A 547 15.60 8.00 -42.23
CA GLN A 547 15.09 9.04 -43.14
C GLN A 547 15.77 9.00 -44.52
N LYS A 548 17.04 8.58 -44.61
CA LYS A 548 17.72 8.32 -45.90
C LYS A 548 17.30 6.98 -46.52
N MET A 549 17.08 5.93 -45.74
CA MET A 549 16.68 4.59 -46.21
C MET A 549 15.30 4.61 -46.88
N GLY A 550 14.36 5.43 -46.41
CA GLY A 550 13.09 5.69 -47.11
C GLY A 550 13.24 6.34 -48.49
N LYS A 551 14.41 6.95 -48.78
CA LYS A 551 14.78 7.53 -50.09
C LYS A 551 15.87 6.76 -50.83
N MET A 552 16.48 5.72 -50.22
CA MET A 552 17.59 4.92 -50.77
C MET A 552 17.21 3.51 -51.21
N VAL A 553 15.95 3.07 -51.07
CA VAL A 553 15.44 1.84 -51.72
C VAL A 553 15.34 1.99 -53.26
N VAL A 554 15.56 3.19 -53.80
CA VAL A 554 15.63 3.47 -55.26
C VAL A 554 17.07 3.63 -55.75
N LEU A 555 18.08 3.64 -54.87
CA LEU A 555 19.43 4.05 -55.25
C LEU A 555 20.53 3.35 -54.45
N MET A 556 20.58 2.02 -54.42
CA MET A 556 21.83 1.29 -54.12
C MET A 556 21.80 -0.19 -54.55
N GLU A 557 21.36 -0.42 -55.79
CA GLU A 557 21.75 -1.58 -56.62
C GLU A 557 23.13 -1.37 -57.29
N HIS A 558 23.94 -0.47 -56.75
CA HIS A 558 25.28 -0.15 -57.24
C HIS A 558 26.21 0.07 -56.06
N LEU A 559 27.33 -0.66 -56.08
CA LEU A 559 28.52 -0.54 -55.23
C LEU A 559 28.57 -1.47 -54.00
N LYS A 560 28.71 -2.76 -54.33
CA LYS A 560 29.70 -3.64 -53.69
C LYS A 560 31.10 -3.01 -53.77
N LYS A 561 31.85 -2.92 -52.65
CA LYS A 561 33.28 -3.34 -52.49
C LYS A 561 33.95 -2.79 -51.20
N GLU A 562 34.61 -3.72 -50.48
CA GLU A 562 35.83 -3.61 -49.64
C GLU A 562 35.81 -2.73 -48.35
N GLN A 563 35.89 -3.27 -47.11
CA GLN A 563 36.90 -4.01 -46.32
C GLN A 563 37.94 -3.17 -45.53
N PHE A 564 37.89 -3.30 -44.18
CA PHE A 564 38.98 -3.45 -43.17
C PHE A 564 39.99 -2.29 -42.93
N VAL A 565 40.64 -2.04 -41.77
CA VAL A 565 40.57 -2.43 -40.34
C VAL A 565 41.67 -1.64 -39.55
N ILE A 566 41.37 -1.23 -38.31
CA ILE A 566 42.16 -1.15 -37.03
C ILE A 566 43.63 -0.59 -36.96
N THR A 567 43.88 0.20 -35.87
CA THR A 567 44.91 0.02 -34.78
C THR A 567 46.03 1.06 -34.57
N GLY A 568 46.36 1.32 -33.28
CA GLY A 568 47.70 1.68 -32.75
C GLY A 568 47.76 3.03 -32.01
N MET A 569 47.59 3.18 -30.70
CA MET A 569 48.38 2.78 -29.50
C MET A 569 49.76 3.48 -29.33
N VAL A 570 50.00 3.99 -28.09
CA VAL A 570 51.28 4.03 -27.32
C VAL A 570 52.09 5.35 -27.19
N VAL A 571 52.03 5.88 -25.94
CA VAL A 571 53.12 6.37 -25.04
C VAL A 571 53.79 7.74 -25.27
N LEU A 572 53.70 8.61 -24.25
CA LEU A 572 54.91 9.18 -23.61
C LEU A 572 54.62 9.59 -22.15
N VAL A 573 55.36 8.94 -21.25
CA VAL A 573 55.49 9.23 -19.82
C VAL A 573 56.70 10.16 -19.62
N GLU A 574 56.69 10.91 -18.51
CA GLU A 574 57.85 11.52 -17.83
C GLU A 574 58.41 12.89 -18.30
N HIS A 575 57.84 13.94 -17.70
CA HIS A 575 58.52 15.17 -17.23
C HIS A 575 57.47 15.93 -16.41
N LEU A 576 57.55 16.22 -15.10
CA LEU A 576 58.66 16.54 -14.21
C LEU A 576 58.18 16.34 -12.75
N LYS A 577 59.07 15.83 -11.89
CA LYS A 577 58.97 15.83 -10.43
C LYS A 577 59.95 16.85 -9.84
N LYS A 578 59.65 17.25 -8.60
CA LYS A 578 60.43 18.00 -7.57
C LYS A 578 59.97 19.47 -7.48
N GLU A 579 59.58 19.99 -6.31
CA GLU A 579 60.33 19.99 -5.05
C GLU A 579 59.52 19.70 -3.76
N GLN A 580 60.26 19.25 -2.74
CA GLN A 580 59.92 19.00 -1.32
C GLN A 580 60.06 20.34 -0.52
N PHE A 581 59.52 20.58 0.68
CA PHE A 581 59.88 19.96 1.98
C PHE A 581 58.91 20.41 3.12
N VAL A 582 58.46 19.41 3.90
CA VAL A 582 58.44 19.32 5.39
C VAL A 582 57.75 20.39 6.26
N ILE A 583 56.73 19.95 7.01
CA ILE A 583 56.70 20.08 8.48
C ILE A 583 56.33 18.71 9.08
N THR A 584 57.32 18.11 9.75
CA THR A 584 57.27 16.87 10.51
C THR A 584 56.75 17.17 11.91
N GLY A 585 55.65 16.52 12.33
CA GLY A 585 55.11 16.69 13.69
C GLY A 585 53.88 15.83 14.05
N MET A 586 53.27 15.11 13.10
CA MET A 586 52.07 14.28 13.35
C MET A 586 52.19 12.82 12.86
N VAL A 587 53.39 12.36 12.53
CA VAL A 587 53.60 10.97 12.05
C VAL A 587 54.01 10.00 13.17
N VAL A 588 54.46 10.48 14.33
CA VAL A 588 54.91 9.61 15.43
C VAL A 588 53.76 9.13 16.36
N LEU A 589 52.54 9.67 16.21
CA LEU A 589 51.37 9.22 17.01
C LEU A 589 50.43 8.25 16.24
N MET A 590 50.54 8.14 14.91
CA MET A 590 49.67 7.28 14.09
C MET A 590 50.25 5.89 13.80
N GLU A 591 51.55 5.65 14.04
CA GLU A 591 52.15 4.31 13.91
C GLU A 591 52.06 3.46 15.19
N HIS A 592 51.78 4.05 16.35
CA HIS A 592 51.70 3.32 17.62
C HIS A 592 50.31 2.72 17.93
N LEU A 593 49.28 3.04 17.14
CA LEU A 593 47.91 2.51 17.31
C LEU A 593 47.53 1.43 16.28
N LYS A 594 48.48 0.96 15.47
CA LYS A 594 48.26 -0.09 14.44
C LYS A 594 48.82 -1.47 14.79
N LYS A 595 49.41 -1.65 15.99
CA LYS A 595 49.94 -2.94 16.45
C LYS A 595 49.55 -3.19 17.89
N GLU A 596 48.34 -3.70 18.10
CA GLU A 596 48.04 -4.61 19.21
C GLU A 596 46.75 -5.38 18.88
N GLN A 597 46.94 -6.59 18.34
CA GLN A 597 45.92 -7.63 18.36
C GLN A 597 45.82 -8.13 19.81
N PHE A 598 44.65 -8.01 20.42
CA PHE A 598 44.28 -8.83 21.57
C PHE A 598 43.08 -9.70 21.20
N VAL A 599 43.36 -10.99 21.05
CA VAL A 599 42.38 -12.08 21.19
C VAL A 599 42.62 -12.67 22.57
N ILE A 600 41.55 -12.89 23.35
CA ILE A 600 41.22 -14.14 24.08
C ILE A 600 39.95 -13.92 24.93
N THR A 601 38.85 -14.47 24.40
CA THR A 601 37.77 -15.28 25.01
C THR A 601 37.15 -14.98 26.39
N GLY A 602 35.81 -14.94 26.44
CA GLY A 602 35.03 -15.17 27.66
C GLY A 602 33.52 -14.88 27.59
N ARG A 603 32.76 -15.74 26.89
CA ARG A 603 31.30 -16.08 27.00
C ARG A 603 30.25 -14.97 27.17
N GLY A 604 29.42 -14.83 26.13
CA GLY A 604 28.07 -14.28 26.15
C GLY A 604 27.54 -14.22 24.71
N GLU A 605 26.68 -15.17 24.34
CA GLU A 605 26.13 -15.33 22.99
C GLU A 605 25.40 -14.06 22.53
N ASN A 606 25.89 -13.43 21.46
CA ASN A 606 25.13 -12.50 20.64
C ASN A 606 25.47 -12.84 19.18
N ILE A 607 24.53 -13.51 18.52
CA ILE A 607 24.63 -13.91 17.12
C ILE A 607 24.47 -12.65 16.24
N ASP A 608 25.25 -12.62 15.18
CA ASP A 608 25.47 -11.53 14.24
C ASP A 608 24.18 -11.20 13.42
N HIS A 609 23.37 -10.24 13.90
CA HIS A 609 22.06 -9.91 13.32
C HIS A 609 22.08 -9.16 11.97
N PHE A 610 23.23 -8.67 11.49
CA PHE A 610 23.28 -7.81 10.28
C PHE A 610 23.51 -8.56 8.96
N GLY A 611 24.19 -9.72 8.98
CA GLY A 611 24.43 -10.52 7.77
C GLY A 611 23.20 -11.32 7.31
N TYR A 612 22.29 -11.64 8.23
CA TYR A 612 21.12 -12.47 7.96
C TYR A 612 20.00 -11.73 7.21
N TYR A 613 19.81 -10.43 7.50
CA TYR A 613 18.71 -9.63 6.94
C TYR A 613 18.81 -9.38 5.43
N HIS A 614 20.02 -9.21 4.88
CA HIS A 614 20.18 -9.01 3.43
C HIS A 614 19.91 -10.29 2.65
N GLY A 615 20.40 -11.45 3.11
CA GLY A 615 20.13 -12.73 2.45
C GLY A 615 18.66 -13.17 2.55
N ALA A 616 18.02 -12.94 3.70
CA ALA A 616 16.62 -13.32 3.91
C ALA A 616 15.63 -12.50 3.07
N MET A 617 15.91 -11.22 2.79
CA MET A 617 15.06 -10.38 1.94
C MET A 617 15.15 -10.81 0.47
N ASP A 618 16.35 -11.12 -0.04
CA ASP A 618 16.52 -11.61 -1.40
C ASP A 618 15.81 -12.96 -1.62
N LEU A 619 15.85 -13.86 -0.63
CA LEU A 619 15.13 -15.14 -0.65
C LEU A 619 13.61 -14.92 -0.66
N TYR A 620 13.09 -14.02 0.19
CA TYR A 620 11.67 -13.69 0.19
C TYR A 620 11.22 -13.07 -1.13
N HIS A 621 11.98 -12.14 -1.71
CA HIS A 621 11.63 -11.54 -3.00
C HIS A 621 11.61 -12.57 -4.14
N LYS A 622 12.56 -13.52 -4.15
CA LYS A 622 12.55 -14.66 -5.08
C LYS A 622 11.28 -15.51 -4.91
N PHE A 623 10.94 -15.86 -3.66
CA PHE A 623 9.74 -16.61 -3.31
C PHE A 623 8.46 -15.87 -3.74
N ALA A 624 8.29 -14.61 -3.35
CA ALA A 624 7.11 -13.80 -3.66
C ALA A 624 6.91 -13.60 -5.17
N LYS A 625 8.00 -13.44 -5.93
CA LYS A 625 7.95 -13.36 -7.39
C LYS A 625 7.44 -14.66 -8.01
N GLU A 626 7.92 -15.81 -7.51
CA GLU A 626 7.46 -17.11 -7.99
C GLU A 626 6.00 -17.37 -7.61
N VAL A 627 5.56 -16.93 -6.42
CA VAL A 627 4.15 -17.02 -6.03
C VAL A 627 3.26 -16.28 -7.05
N ASN A 628 3.59 -15.02 -7.37
CA ASN A 628 2.84 -14.23 -8.36
C ASN A 628 2.80 -14.90 -9.74
N ALA A 629 3.93 -15.45 -10.20
CA ALA A 629 4.02 -16.12 -11.50
C ALA A 629 3.12 -17.37 -11.61
N ASN A 630 2.74 -17.98 -10.49
CA ASN A 630 1.95 -19.21 -10.44
C ASN A 630 0.48 -18.99 -9.98
N GLN A 631 -0.01 -17.74 -9.97
CA GLN A 631 -1.41 -17.43 -9.56
C GLN A 631 -2.46 -18.35 -10.20
N LYS A 632 -2.42 -18.51 -11.54
CA LYS A 632 -3.38 -19.37 -12.25
C LYS A 632 -3.34 -20.82 -11.79
N LYS A 633 -2.14 -21.35 -11.54
CA LYS A 633 -1.93 -22.72 -11.04
C LYS A 633 -2.51 -22.86 -9.63
N PHE A 634 -2.32 -21.88 -8.76
CA PHE A 634 -2.82 -21.92 -7.40
C PHE A 634 -4.34 -21.80 -7.33
N VAL A 635 -4.93 -20.91 -8.13
CA VAL A 635 -6.39 -20.80 -8.26
C VAL A 635 -6.98 -22.09 -8.82
N GLU A 636 -6.34 -22.73 -9.81
CA GLU A 636 -6.80 -24.02 -10.33
C GLU A 636 -6.73 -25.13 -9.26
N ARG A 637 -5.65 -25.19 -8.49
CA ARG A 637 -5.54 -26.15 -7.38
C ARG A 637 -6.63 -25.94 -6.32
N LEU A 638 -6.99 -24.68 -6.02
CA LEU A 638 -8.11 -24.38 -5.13
C LEU A 638 -9.46 -24.79 -5.76
N ARG A 639 -9.64 -24.54 -7.06
CA ARG A 639 -10.83 -24.96 -7.81
C ARG A 639 -11.03 -26.47 -7.77
N GLU A 640 -9.97 -27.25 -7.93
CA GLU A 640 -10.00 -28.72 -7.78
C GLU A 640 -10.44 -29.14 -6.38
N ALA A 641 -9.92 -28.49 -5.33
CA ALA A 641 -10.27 -28.78 -3.93
C ALA A 641 -11.74 -28.43 -3.62
N VAL A 642 -12.21 -27.26 -4.05
CA VAL A 642 -13.60 -26.81 -3.86
C VAL A 642 -14.58 -27.70 -4.61
N ALA A 643 -14.19 -28.22 -5.79
CA ALA A 643 -15.02 -29.14 -6.57
C ALA A 643 -15.31 -30.49 -5.89
N ILE A 644 -14.62 -30.83 -4.80
CA ILE A 644 -14.92 -32.02 -3.99
C ILE A 644 -15.89 -31.60 -2.86
N PRO A 645 -17.19 -31.96 -2.91
CA PRO A 645 -18.17 -31.53 -1.90
C PRO A 645 -18.05 -32.35 -0.61
N SER A 646 -16.96 -32.14 0.13
CA SER A 646 -16.59 -32.81 1.38
C SER A 646 -17.45 -32.37 2.57
N VAL A 647 -18.77 -32.53 2.49
CA VAL A 647 -19.71 -32.10 3.53
C VAL A 647 -19.79 -33.15 4.65
N SER A 648 -19.19 -32.88 5.81
CA SER A 648 -19.12 -33.85 6.93
C SER A 648 -20.46 -34.08 7.62
N GLY A 649 -21.30 -33.04 7.69
CA GLY A 649 -22.63 -33.07 8.33
C GLY A 649 -23.67 -33.91 7.58
N GLN A 650 -23.36 -34.38 6.36
CA GLN A 650 -24.25 -35.22 5.54
C GLN A 650 -23.63 -36.61 5.36
N SER A 651 -24.19 -37.63 6.01
CA SER A 651 -23.66 -39.00 5.97
C SER A 651 -23.55 -39.56 4.54
N GLN A 652 -24.44 -39.15 3.63
CA GLN A 652 -24.43 -39.54 2.22
C GLN A 652 -23.21 -39.00 1.45
N ARG A 653 -22.59 -37.91 1.94
CA ARG A 653 -21.40 -37.28 1.35
C ARG A 653 -20.09 -37.83 1.93
N ARG A 654 -20.12 -38.83 2.82
CA ARG A 654 -18.90 -39.38 3.46
C ARG A 654 -17.82 -39.81 2.47
N ALA A 655 -18.21 -40.37 1.33
CA ALA A 655 -17.28 -40.75 0.27
C ALA A 655 -16.53 -39.54 -0.32
N ASP A 656 -17.19 -38.39 -0.46
CA ASP A 656 -16.59 -37.13 -0.91
C ASP A 656 -15.60 -36.58 0.12
N VAL A 657 -15.93 -36.69 1.42
CA VAL A 657 -15.02 -36.30 2.51
C VAL A 657 -13.75 -37.14 2.48
N ILE A 658 -13.87 -38.47 2.37
CA ILE A 658 -12.72 -39.38 2.26
C ILE A 658 -11.92 -39.08 0.98
N ARG A 659 -12.59 -38.78 -0.15
CA ARG A 659 -11.93 -38.38 -1.40
C ARG A 659 -11.11 -37.11 -1.22
N MET A 660 -11.59 -36.12 -0.46
CA MET A 660 -10.84 -34.91 -0.15
C MET A 660 -9.57 -35.22 0.66
N VAL A 661 -9.67 -36.10 1.67
CA VAL A 661 -8.48 -36.55 2.44
C VAL A 661 -7.46 -37.24 1.53
N GLN A 662 -7.90 -38.08 0.60
CA GLN A 662 -7.00 -38.74 -0.38
C GLN A 662 -6.39 -37.75 -1.37
N TRP A 663 -7.15 -36.75 -1.81
CA TRP A 663 -6.63 -35.68 -2.66
C TRP A 663 -5.53 -34.91 -1.93
N THR A 664 -5.77 -34.52 -0.67
CA THR A 664 -4.77 -33.82 0.15
C THR A 664 -3.54 -34.68 0.40
N LYS A 665 -3.70 -35.98 0.71
CA LYS A 665 -2.58 -36.94 0.80
C LYS A 665 -1.73 -36.91 -0.46
N THR A 666 -2.35 -36.94 -1.63
CA THR A 666 -1.63 -36.91 -2.92
C THR A 666 -0.86 -35.60 -3.09
N GLN A 667 -1.41 -34.45 -2.68
CA GLN A 667 -0.69 -33.17 -2.72
C GLN A 667 0.50 -33.17 -1.73
N MET A 668 0.34 -33.70 -0.53
CA MET A 668 1.41 -33.80 0.48
C MET A 668 2.55 -34.72 0.04
N GLU A 669 2.24 -35.87 -0.56
CA GLU A 669 3.25 -36.79 -1.09
C GLU A 669 4.03 -36.16 -2.25
N LYS A 670 3.37 -35.37 -3.11
CA LYS A 670 4.04 -34.57 -4.16
C LYS A 670 4.96 -33.50 -3.58
N LEU A 671 4.61 -32.92 -2.43
CA LEU A 671 5.50 -32.04 -1.67
C LEU A 671 6.68 -32.78 -1.04
N GLY A 672 6.73 -34.11 -1.08
CA GLY A 672 7.74 -34.94 -0.47
C GLY A 672 7.56 -35.14 1.04
N ALA A 673 6.35 -34.93 1.57
CA ALA A 673 6.02 -35.24 2.95
C ALA A 673 5.75 -36.74 3.12
N LYS A 674 6.11 -37.30 4.27
CA LYS A 674 5.70 -38.65 4.67
C LYS A 674 4.31 -38.57 5.29
N VAL A 675 3.33 -39.26 4.71
CA VAL A 675 1.92 -39.16 5.11
C VAL A 675 1.45 -40.46 5.78
N GLU A 676 0.71 -40.30 6.88
CA GLU A 676 -0.01 -41.35 7.60
C GLU A 676 -1.48 -40.96 7.67
N LEU A 677 -2.38 -41.86 7.24
CA LEU A 677 -3.82 -41.70 7.47
C LEU A 677 -4.22 -42.52 8.69
N CYS A 678 -4.73 -41.85 9.72
CA CYS A 678 -5.11 -42.46 10.98
C CYS A 678 -6.62 -42.71 11.00
N ASP A 679 -7.01 -43.98 11.14
CA ASP A 679 -8.40 -44.39 11.33
C ASP A 679 -8.85 -44.04 12.76
N ILE A 680 -10.00 -43.36 12.87
CA ILE A 680 -10.56 -42.89 14.14
C ILE A 680 -11.86 -43.62 14.52
N GLY A 681 -12.18 -44.70 13.80
CA GLY A 681 -13.28 -45.61 14.08
C GLY A 681 -14.54 -45.31 13.28
N LYS A 682 -15.71 -45.59 13.87
CA LYS A 682 -17.02 -45.51 13.20
C LYS A 682 -17.96 -44.55 13.90
N GLN A 683 -18.70 -43.78 13.11
CA GLN A 683 -19.81 -42.95 13.56
C GLN A 683 -21.09 -43.78 13.59
N VAL A 684 -21.86 -43.68 14.67
CA VAL A 684 -23.23 -44.22 14.76
C VAL A 684 -24.21 -43.14 14.33
N LEU A 685 -25.07 -43.44 13.36
CA LEU A 685 -26.10 -42.52 12.86
C LEU A 685 -27.40 -42.64 13.67
N SER A 686 -28.36 -41.75 13.41
CA SER A 686 -29.65 -41.71 14.11
C SER A 686 -30.54 -42.94 13.88
N ASP A 687 -30.25 -43.73 12.85
CA ASP A 687 -30.93 -44.99 12.52
C ASP A 687 -30.15 -46.23 13.00
N ASP A 688 -29.20 -46.03 13.93
CA ASP A 688 -28.27 -47.03 14.47
C ASP A 688 -27.30 -47.65 13.44
N SER A 689 -27.32 -47.20 12.18
CA SER A 689 -26.33 -47.61 11.19
C SER A 689 -24.94 -47.04 11.50
N LYS A 690 -23.89 -47.72 11.04
CA LYS A 690 -22.49 -47.34 11.31
C LYS A 690 -21.74 -47.04 10.02
N ILE A 691 -21.09 -45.89 9.96
CA ILE A 691 -20.24 -45.47 8.85
C ILE A 691 -18.83 -45.14 9.36
N ASP A 692 -17.81 -45.42 8.56
CA ASP A 692 -16.43 -45.12 8.96
C ASP A 692 -16.22 -43.60 8.99
N PHE A 693 -15.59 -43.10 10.06
CA PHE A 693 -15.14 -41.71 10.09
C PHE A 693 -14.11 -41.46 8.98
N PRO A 694 -14.03 -40.23 8.43
CA PRO A 694 -12.92 -39.89 7.57
C PRO A 694 -11.62 -39.96 8.38
N PRO A 695 -10.52 -40.48 7.80
CA PRO A 695 -9.27 -40.59 8.53
C PRO A 695 -8.64 -39.21 8.75
N VAL A 696 -7.92 -39.06 9.85
CA VAL A 696 -7.10 -37.87 10.11
C VAL A 696 -5.76 -38.01 9.39
N LEU A 697 -5.37 -37.00 8.62
CA LEU A 697 -4.13 -36.97 7.89
C LEU A 697 -3.02 -36.37 8.75
N PHE A 698 -2.02 -37.18 9.07
CA PHE A 698 -0.76 -36.73 9.65
C PHE A 698 0.33 -36.74 8.58
N ALA A 699 1.12 -35.68 8.49
CA ALA A 699 2.25 -35.66 7.58
C ALA A 699 3.48 -34.98 8.17
N THR A 700 4.66 -35.39 7.73
CA THR A 700 5.94 -34.82 8.18
C THR A 700 6.81 -34.48 6.98
N LEU A 701 7.31 -33.24 6.94
CA LEU A 701 8.24 -32.70 5.96
C LEU A 701 9.51 -32.23 6.68
N GLY A 702 10.60 -32.99 6.51
CA GLY A 702 11.84 -32.82 7.26
C GLY A 702 11.84 -33.55 8.60
N ASP A 703 13.02 -34.00 9.05
CA ASP A 703 13.24 -34.66 10.35
C ASP A 703 14.63 -34.30 10.90
N ASP A 704 15.06 -33.06 10.65
CA ASP A 704 16.35 -32.57 11.08
C ASP A 704 16.29 -32.22 12.58
N LYS A 705 16.97 -33.00 13.41
CA LYS A 705 16.97 -32.81 14.88
C LYS A 705 17.59 -31.49 15.33
N ALA A 706 18.33 -30.79 14.45
CA ALA A 706 18.85 -29.45 14.75
C ALA A 706 17.81 -28.33 14.55
N LYS A 707 16.72 -28.61 13.82
CA LYS A 707 15.66 -27.63 13.55
C LYS A 707 14.50 -27.75 14.54
N LYS A 708 13.86 -26.62 14.81
CA LYS A 708 12.56 -26.58 15.49
C LYS A 708 11.47 -27.18 14.59
N THR A 709 10.35 -27.57 15.17
CA THR A 709 9.22 -28.16 14.43
C THR A 709 7.97 -27.29 14.53
N LEU A 710 7.46 -26.88 13.37
CA LEU A 710 6.16 -26.22 13.21
C LEU A 710 5.08 -27.27 12.93
N LEU A 711 3.99 -27.25 13.70
CA LEU A 711 2.76 -27.97 13.39
C LEU A 711 1.78 -27.03 12.68
N ILE A 712 1.27 -27.47 11.54
CA ILE A 712 0.19 -26.80 10.80
C ILE A 712 -1.07 -27.64 10.95
N TYR A 713 -2.15 -27.02 11.41
CA TYR A 713 -3.49 -27.62 11.43
C TYR A 713 -4.45 -26.86 10.51
N GLY A 714 -5.43 -27.59 9.99
CA GLY A 714 -6.56 -27.12 9.20
C GLY A 714 -7.53 -28.29 8.96
N HIS A 715 -8.67 -28.03 8.32
CA HIS A 715 -9.66 -29.07 8.02
C HIS A 715 -10.04 -29.13 6.54
N LEU A 716 -10.58 -30.27 6.13
CA LEU A 716 -10.86 -30.62 4.74
C LEU A 716 -12.35 -30.80 4.45
N ASP A 717 -13.16 -30.94 5.49
CA ASP A 717 -14.61 -30.89 5.39
C ASP A 717 -15.13 -29.46 5.34
N VAL A 718 -16.36 -29.30 4.87
CA VAL A 718 -17.02 -28.00 4.67
C VAL A 718 -18.49 -28.07 5.10
N GLN A 719 -19.09 -26.93 5.45
CA GLN A 719 -20.54 -26.84 5.64
C GLN A 719 -21.35 -27.25 4.37
N PRO A 720 -22.62 -27.69 4.53
CA PRO A 720 -23.55 -27.82 3.42
C PRO A 720 -23.72 -26.53 2.60
N ALA A 721 -24.05 -26.69 1.33
CA ALA A 721 -24.46 -25.60 0.45
C ALA A 721 -25.29 -26.12 -0.72
N ASP A 722 -26.40 -25.45 -1.02
CA ASP A 722 -27.25 -25.70 -2.18
C ASP A 722 -27.64 -24.37 -2.87
N ASN A 723 -27.91 -24.38 -4.18
CA ASN A 723 -28.38 -23.18 -4.88
C ASN A 723 -29.69 -22.65 -4.29
N LEU A 724 -30.56 -23.54 -3.81
CA LEU A 724 -31.82 -23.18 -3.18
C LEU A 724 -31.64 -22.35 -1.89
N ASP A 725 -30.46 -22.39 -1.28
CA ASP A 725 -30.15 -21.57 -0.11
C ASP A 725 -30.00 -20.08 -0.48
N GLY A 726 -29.86 -19.73 -1.77
CA GLY A 726 -29.67 -18.36 -2.24
C GLY A 726 -28.26 -18.06 -2.78
N TRP A 727 -27.59 -19.06 -3.34
CA TRP A 727 -26.29 -18.86 -4.00
C TRP A 727 -26.46 -18.25 -5.39
N ASN A 728 -25.57 -17.32 -5.75
CA ASN A 728 -25.51 -16.72 -7.08
C ASN A 728 -24.73 -17.57 -8.09
N THR A 729 -23.96 -18.54 -7.61
CA THR A 729 -23.12 -19.46 -8.39
C THR A 729 -23.19 -20.85 -7.77
N GLU A 730 -22.98 -21.91 -8.57
CA GLU A 730 -22.91 -23.29 -8.07
C GLU A 730 -21.89 -23.41 -6.91
N PRO A 731 -22.30 -23.82 -5.69
CA PRO A 731 -21.44 -23.71 -4.49
C PRO A 731 -20.13 -24.48 -4.60
N PHE A 732 -20.14 -25.63 -5.27
CA PHE A 732 -18.97 -26.49 -5.46
C PHE A 732 -18.30 -26.28 -6.83
N SER A 733 -18.54 -25.15 -7.48
CA SER A 733 -17.80 -24.72 -8.66
C SER A 733 -17.13 -23.38 -8.36
N LEU A 734 -15.80 -23.37 -8.22
CA LEU A 734 -15.09 -22.15 -7.87
C LEU A 734 -15.13 -21.14 -9.02
N VAL A 735 -15.86 -20.04 -8.83
CA VAL A 735 -16.01 -18.96 -9.81
C VAL A 735 -15.21 -17.74 -9.36
N GLU A 736 -14.30 -17.29 -10.22
CA GLU A 736 -13.62 -16.01 -10.04
C GLU A 736 -14.48 -14.88 -10.61
N LYS A 737 -14.82 -13.89 -9.79
CA LYS A 737 -15.59 -12.71 -10.18
C LYS A 737 -15.16 -11.50 -9.37
N ASP A 738 -14.86 -10.39 -10.02
CA ASP A 738 -14.49 -9.11 -9.39
C ASP A 738 -13.35 -9.23 -8.36
N GLY A 739 -12.34 -10.07 -8.67
CA GLY A 739 -11.21 -10.32 -7.77
C GLY A 739 -11.54 -11.19 -6.55
N LYS A 740 -12.67 -11.90 -6.57
CA LYS A 740 -13.15 -12.80 -5.51
C LYS A 740 -13.33 -14.21 -6.05
N LEU A 741 -12.97 -15.21 -5.25
CA LEU A 741 -13.08 -16.63 -5.60
C LEU A 741 -14.25 -17.23 -4.82
N TYR A 742 -15.42 -17.26 -5.45
CA TYR A 742 -16.66 -17.76 -4.85
C TYR A 742 -16.72 -19.29 -4.89
N GLY A 743 -17.07 -19.89 -3.76
CA GLY A 743 -17.27 -21.34 -3.62
C GLY A 743 -17.25 -21.79 -2.16
N ARG A 744 -18.03 -22.83 -1.83
CA ARG A 744 -18.07 -23.41 -0.49
C ARG A 744 -16.72 -24.03 -0.13
N GLY A 745 -16.18 -23.58 1.00
CA GLY A 745 -14.85 -23.91 1.50
C GLY A 745 -13.70 -23.17 0.82
N SER A 746 -14.01 -22.11 0.07
CA SER A 746 -12.99 -21.24 -0.51
C SER A 746 -12.19 -20.50 0.57
N THR A 747 -12.83 -20.11 1.67
CA THR A 747 -12.14 -19.55 2.85
C THR A 747 -12.09 -20.51 4.03
N ASP A 748 -13.02 -21.47 4.12
CA ASP A 748 -13.26 -22.29 5.32
C ASP A 748 -13.31 -23.80 4.99
N ASP A 749 -12.20 -24.53 5.01
CA ASP A 749 -10.81 -24.09 5.22
C ASP A 749 -9.89 -24.56 4.07
N LYS A 750 -10.47 -24.91 2.90
CA LYS A 750 -9.66 -25.43 1.79
C LYS A 750 -8.74 -24.37 1.20
N GLY A 751 -9.16 -23.11 1.15
CA GLY A 751 -8.32 -21.99 0.73
C GLY A 751 -7.01 -21.95 1.51
N PRO A 752 -7.07 -21.74 2.83
CA PRO A 752 -5.87 -21.71 3.66
C PRO A 752 -5.05 -23.01 3.67
N VAL A 753 -5.69 -24.19 3.72
CA VAL A 753 -4.96 -25.48 3.62
C VAL A 753 -4.18 -25.58 2.30
N VAL A 754 -4.82 -25.25 1.17
CA VAL A 754 -4.16 -25.27 -0.13
C VAL A 754 -3.10 -24.16 -0.24
N ALA A 755 -3.28 -23.02 0.43
CA ALA A 755 -2.28 -21.95 0.48
C ALA A 755 -0.98 -22.42 1.16
N TRP A 756 -1.05 -23.21 2.24
CA TRP A 756 0.13 -23.82 2.87
C TRP A 756 0.88 -24.74 1.90
N ILE A 757 0.14 -25.54 1.15
CA ILE A 757 0.70 -26.44 0.12
C ILE A 757 1.45 -25.62 -0.93
N ASN A 758 0.83 -24.55 -1.42
CA ASN A 758 1.40 -23.68 -2.45
C ASN A 758 2.66 -22.96 -1.95
N ALA A 759 2.65 -22.46 -0.71
CA ALA A 759 3.80 -21.79 -0.11
C ALA A 759 5.00 -22.75 -0.01
N LEU A 760 4.79 -23.97 0.48
CA LEU A 760 5.85 -24.96 0.63
C LEU A 760 6.37 -25.50 -0.69
N GLU A 761 5.46 -25.76 -1.65
CA GLU A 761 5.85 -26.13 -3.02
C GLU A 761 6.78 -25.08 -3.61
N THR A 762 6.42 -23.80 -3.42
CA THR A 762 7.16 -22.67 -3.99
C THR A 762 8.51 -22.45 -3.30
N LEU A 763 8.57 -22.55 -1.97
CA LEU A 763 9.84 -22.51 -1.23
C LEU A 763 10.80 -23.61 -1.71
N ARG A 764 10.30 -24.85 -1.87
CA ARG A 764 11.10 -25.97 -2.40
C ARG A 764 11.53 -25.74 -3.85
N LYS A 765 10.62 -25.28 -4.73
CA LYS A 765 10.90 -25.00 -6.15
C LYS A 765 11.95 -23.90 -6.31
N CYS A 766 11.93 -22.90 -5.43
CA CYS A 766 12.92 -21.84 -5.40
C CYS A 766 14.25 -22.26 -4.73
N GLU A 767 14.37 -23.50 -4.26
CA GLU A 767 15.52 -24.02 -3.52
C GLU A 767 15.84 -23.17 -2.27
N ILE A 768 14.80 -22.61 -1.65
CA ILE A 768 14.94 -21.81 -0.43
C ILE A 768 14.92 -22.77 0.76
N PRO A 769 15.96 -22.77 1.61
CA PRO A 769 15.99 -23.64 2.78
C PRO A 769 14.84 -23.34 3.73
N ILE A 770 14.03 -24.36 4.04
CA ILE A 770 13.00 -24.28 5.08
C ILE A 770 13.70 -24.39 6.44
N PRO A 771 13.59 -23.38 7.33
CA PRO A 771 14.38 -23.32 8.57
C PRO A 771 13.86 -24.22 9.69
N VAL A 772 12.65 -24.76 9.55
CA VAL A 772 11.98 -25.65 10.51
C VAL A 772 11.63 -27.00 9.88
N ASN A 773 11.46 -28.03 10.69
CA ASN A 773 10.68 -29.21 10.29
C ASN A 773 9.21 -28.83 10.30
N ILE A 774 8.41 -29.46 9.45
CA ILE A 774 6.98 -29.17 9.36
C ILE A 774 6.19 -30.45 9.55
N LYS A 775 5.24 -30.40 10.48
CA LYS A 775 4.24 -31.44 10.72
C LYS A 775 2.87 -30.90 10.33
N PHE A 776 2.02 -31.77 9.83
CA PHE A 776 0.64 -31.44 9.45
C PHE A 776 -0.32 -32.34 10.20
N CYS A 777 -1.41 -31.75 10.67
CA CYS A 777 -2.57 -32.47 11.17
C CYS A 777 -3.80 -31.89 10.44
N PHE A 778 -4.28 -32.60 9.43
CA PHE A 778 -5.49 -32.21 8.71
C PHE A 778 -6.62 -33.19 9.01
N GLU A 779 -7.71 -32.68 9.58
CA GLU A 779 -8.91 -33.46 9.84
C GLU A 779 -10.01 -33.23 8.78
N ALA A 780 -11.13 -33.92 8.91
CA ALA A 780 -12.27 -33.75 8.02
C ALA A 780 -13.61 -33.93 8.76
N MET A 781 -13.66 -33.48 10.01
CA MET A 781 -14.85 -33.48 10.87
C MET A 781 -15.01 -32.19 11.68
N GLU A 782 -14.28 -31.11 11.37
CA GLU A 782 -14.28 -29.87 12.17
C GLU A 782 -15.70 -29.30 12.24
N GLU A 783 -16.36 -29.21 11.08
CA GLU A 783 -17.72 -28.68 10.90
C GLU A 783 -18.79 -29.58 11.53
N SER A 784 -18.38 -30.76 11.96
CA SER A 784 -19.19 -31.77 12.67
C SER A 784 -18.65 -32.08 14.08
N GLY A 785 -17.87 -31.16 14.66
CA GLY A 785 -17.42 -31.19 16.06
C GLY A 785 -16.10 -31.90 16.34
N SER A 786 -15.25 -32.11 15.33
CA SER A 786 -13.92 -32.73 15.43
C SER A 786 -13.91 -34.09 16.15
N ILE A 787 -14.98 -34.88 15.97
CA ILE A 787 -15.21 -36.10 16.73
C ILE A 787 -14.07 -37.09 16.52
N GLY A 788 -13.40 -37.49 17.61
CA GLY A 788 -12.32 -38.47 17.61
C GLY A 788 -10.91 -37.86 17.53
N LEU A 789 -10.75 -36.60 17.10
CA LEU A 789 -9.42 -35.99 16.93
C LEU A 789 -8.66 -35.85 18.26
N GLU A 790 -9.30 -35.37 19.32
CA GLU A 790 -8.66 -35.19 20.63
C GLU A 790 -8.03 -36.49 21.16
N LYS A 791 -8.77 -37.60 21.05
CA LYS A 791 -8.29 -38.93 21.47
C LYS A 791 -7.02 -39.33 20.70
N VAL A 792 -7.01 -39.13 19.38
CA VAL A 792 -5.87 -39.48 18.53
C VAL A 792 -4.66 -38.61 18.84
N LEU A 793 -4.86 -37.32 19.10
CA LEU A 793 -3.78 -36.42 19.49
C LEU A 793 -3.17 -36.79 20.85
N GLU A 794 -3.99 -37.23 21.82
CA GLU A 794 -3.48 -37.73 23.11
C GLU A 794 -2.64 -39.01 22.90
N GLU A 795 -3.13 -39.95 22.10
CA GLU A 795 -2.37 -41.18 21.75
C GLU A 795 -1.05 -40.87 21.02
N LYS A 796 -1.03 -39.79 20.23
CA LYS A 796 0.14 -39.33 19.47
C LYS A 796 0.98 -38.27 20.20
N LYS A 797 0.67 -37.93 21.46
CA LYS A 797 1.38 -36.90 22.24
C LYS A 797 2.88 -37.17 22.36
N ASP A 798 3.23 -38.40 22.76
CA ASP A 798 4.62 -38.79 23.00
C ASP A 798 5.37 -39.24 21.73
N SER A 799 4.69 -39.26 20.58
CA SER A 799 5.26 -39.67 19.29
C SER A 799 5.23 -38.53 18.25
N PHE A 800 4.06 -38.17 17.73
CA PHE A 800 3.92 -37.16 16.69
C PHE A 800 4.05 -35.73 17.23
N LEU A 801 3.58 -35.43 18.44
CA LEU A 801 3.57 -34.07 18.99
C LEU A 801 4.78 -33.74 19.88
N ASN A 802 5.60 -34.73 20.24
CA ASN A 802 6.63 -34.62 21.28
C ASN A 802 7.75 -33.60 20.99
N ASP A 803 7.99 -33.28 19.73
CA ASP A 803 9.01 -32.36 19.23
C ASP A 803 8.42 -31.10 18.59
N VAL A 804 7.09 -30.91 18.65
CA VAL A 804 6.41 -29.72 18.15
C VAL A 804 6.73 -28.52 19.06
N ASN A 805 7.29 -27.47 18.45
CA ASN A 805 7.68 -26.23 19.13
C ASN A 805 6.69 -25.09 18.91
N PHE A 806 5.95 -25.11 17.81
CA PHE A 806 5.02 -24.06 17.41
C PHE A 806 3.82 -24.71 16.74
N THR A 807 2.61 -24.19 16.97
CA THR A 807 1.41 -24.62 16.23
C THR A 807 0.75 -23.43 15.55
N CYS A 808 0.56 -23.49 14.24
CA CYS A 808 -0.12 -22.47 13.46
C CYS A 808 -1.39 -23.03 12.83
N ILE A 809 -2.47 -22.25 12.93
CA ILE A 809 -3.80 -22.54 12.37
C ILE A 809 -4.18 -21.34 11.51
N SER A 810 -4.71 -21.58 10.31
CA SER A 810 -5.09 -20.50 9.37
C SER A 810 -6.56 -20.58 9.00
N ASP A 811 -7.42 -20.72 9.99
CA ASP A 811 -8.83 -21.04 9.83
C ASP A 811 -9.69 -19.95 10.51
N SER A 812 -9.43 -18.71 10.11
CA SER A 812 -9.94 -17.53 10.80
C SER A 812 -9.84 -16.30 9.91
N TYR A 813 -10.46 -15.19 10.31
CA TYR A 813 -10.71 -14.05 9.41
C TYR A 813 -10.14 -12.74 9.96
N TRP A 814 -9.77 -11.84 9.06
CA TRP A 814 -9.45 -10.47 9.45
C TRP A 814 -10.68 -9.78 10.05
N LEU A 815 -10.41 -8.79 10.91
CA LEU A 815 -11.48 -8.00 11.54
C LEU A 815 -12.19 -7.07 10.55
N GLY A 816 -11.45 -6.59 9.56
CA GLY A 816 -11.95 -5.81 8.43
C GLY A 816 -11.41 -6.36 7.11
N LYS A 817 -11.36 -5.51 6.08
CA LYS A 817 -10.95 -5.92 4.72
C LYS A 817 -9.54 -5.50 4.34
N THR A 818 -8.97 -4.51 5.02
CA THR A 818 -7.74 -3.84 4.61
C THR A 818 -6.56 -4.16 5.51
N LYS A 819 -6.79 -4.39 6.81
CA LYS A 819 -5.74 -4.61 7.80
C LYS A 819 -5.67 -6.09 8.21
N PRO A 820 -4.52 -6.77 8.04
CA PRO A 820 -4.30 -8.13 8.48
C PRO A 820 -4.30 -8.24 10.00
N CYS A 821 -4.68 -9.41 10.49
CA CYS A 821 -4.80 -9.68 11.92
C CYS A 821 -3.96 -10.90 12.35
N ILE A 822 -3.73 -11.00 13.65
CA ILE A 822 -3.28 -12.21 14.32
C ILE A 822 -4.28 -12.53 15.42
N SER A 823 -4.87 -13.73 15.36
CA SER A 823 -5.89 -14.14 16.33
C SER A 823 -5.23 -14.87 17.51
N TYR A 824 -5.46 -14.37 18.73
CA TYR A 824 -4.88 -14.91 19.98
C TYR A 824 -5.95 -15.48 20.92
N GLY A 825 -7.21 -15.49 20.52
CA GLY A 825 -8.29 -16.05 21.33
C GLY A 825 -9.53 -16.40 20.54
N LEU A 826 -10.20 -17.45 20.98
CA LEU A 826 -11.46 -17.95 20.45
C LEU A 826 -12.46 -18.17 21.58
N ARG A 827 -13.74 -18.05 21.28
CA ARG A 827 -14.79 -18.44 22.21
C ARG A 827 -14.92 -19.94 22.31
N GLY A 828 -15.47 -20.41 23.41
CA GLY A 828 -15.99 -21.76 23.53
C GLY A 828 -17.43 -21.84 23.04
N LEU A 829 -18.04 -23.02 23.18
CA LEU A 829 -19.41 -23.31 22.80
C LEU A 829 -20.01 -24.32 23.78
N CYS A 830 -21.25 -24.12 24.20
CA CYS A 830 -22.13 -25.18 24.68
C CYS A 830 -23.38 -25.22 23.81
N TYR A 831 -23.72 -26.37 23.27
CA TYR A 831 -24.91 -26.57 22.43
C TYR A 831 -25.97 -27.36 23.19
N TYR A 832 -27.24 -27.00 23.04
CA TYR A 832 -28.36 -27.61 23.76
C TYR A 832 -29.53 -27.96 22.84
N PHE A 833 -30.23 -29.04 23.20
CA PHE A 833 -31.50 -29.45 22.64
C PHE A 833 -32.60 -29.37 23.69
N ILE A 834 -33.72 -28.73 23.37
CA ILE A 834 -34.93 -28.70 24.18
C ILE A 834 -35.99 -29.54 23.47
N GLU A 835 -36.27 -30.73 24.00
CA GLU A 835 -37.24 -31.66 23.45
C GLU A 835 -38.57 -31.55 24.21
N ILE A 836 -39.66 -31.33 23.47
CA ILE A 836 -41.02 -31.34 24.02
C ILE A 836 -41.88 -32.33 23.23
N THR A 837 -42.50 -33.28 23.94
CA THR A 837 -43.37 -34.31 23.36
C THR A 837 -44.73 -34.27 24.04
N GLY A 838 -45.80 -34.12 23.26
CA GLY A 838 -47.16 -34.00 23.80
C GLY A 838 -48.10 -35.14 23.41
N CYS A 839 -48.20 -35.43 22.12
CA CYS A 839 -49.09 -36.47 21.60
C CYS A 839 -48.31 -37.61 20.93
N LYS A 840 -49.00 -38.72 20.63
CA LYS A 840 -48.37 -39.93 20.09
C LYS A 840 -47.95 -39.80 18.62
N GLN A 841 -48.63 -38.93 17.87
CA GLN A 841 -48.45 -38.69 16.45
C GLN A 841 -48.94 -37.29 16.13
N ASP A 842 -48.49 -36.74 15.01
CA ASP A 842 -48.95 -35.44 14.53
C ASP A 842 -50.48 -35.40 14.35
N LEU A 843 -51.07 -34.25 14.66
CA LEU A 843 -52.52 -34.07 14.69
C LEU A 843 -52.96 -32.98 13.71
N HIS A 844 -54.16 -33.14 13.14
CA HIS A 844 -54.76 -32.10 12.30
C HIS A 844 -55.16 -30.88 13.15
N SER A 845 -54.54 -29.71 12.90
CA SER A 845 -54.67 -28.56 13.79
C SER A 845 -56.10 -28.00 13.89
N GLY A 846 -56.89 -28.08 12.82
CA GLY A 846 -58.30 -27.65 12.86
C GLY A 846 -59.23 -28.58 13.68
N VAL A 847 -58.88 -29.86 13.83
CA VAL A 847 -59.72 -30.83 14.56
C VAL A 847 -59.37 -30.83 16.05
N PHE A 848 -58.09 -30.70 16.38
CA PHE A 848 -57.58 -30.83 17.75
C PHE A 848 -57.17 -29.50 18.38
N GLY A 849 -57.08 -28.41 17.61
CA GLY A 849 -56.68 -27.09 18.08
C GLY A 849 -57.60 -26.57 19.18
N GLY A 850 -57.00 -26.02 20.24
CA GLY A 850 -57.71 -25.55 21.44
C GLY A 850 -58.12 -26.65 22.43
N SER A 851 -57.90 -27.93 22.11
CA SER A 851 -58.25 -29.06 23.00
C SER A 851 -57.04 -29.67 23.73
N ILE A 852 -55.82 -29.39 23.28
CA ILE A 852 -54.60 -30.00 23.80
C ILE A 852 -53.52 -28.95 24.11
N TYR A 853 -52.53 -29.34 24.92
CA TYR A 853 -51.32 -28.56 25.11
C TYR A 853 -50.35 -28.86 23.96
N GLU A 854 -50.15 -27.88 23.09
CA GLU A 854 -49.37 -28.07 21.87
C GLU A 854 -47.85 -27.99 22.14
N PRO A 855 -47.05 -29.00 21.75
CA PRO A 855 -45.60 -28.99 21.93
C PRO A 855 -44.90 -27.75 21.33
N MET A 856 -45.37 -27.29 20.16
CA MET A 856 -44.83 -26.08 19.52
C MET A 856 -45.07 -24.82 20.34
N SER A 857 -46.28 -24.64 20.88
CA SER A 857 -46.62 -23.47 21.69
C SER A 857 -45.75 -23.40 22.94
N ASP A 858 -45.49 -24.55 23.57
CA ASP A 858 -44.62 -24.66 24.73
C ASP A 858 -43.15 -24.38 24.38
N LEU A 859 -42.65 -24.94 23.27
CA LEU A 859 -41.26 -24.75 22.85
C LEU A 859 -40.97 -23.29 22.52
N VAL A 860 -41.86 -22.64 21.75
CA VAL A 860 -41.75 -21.20 21.42
C VAL A 860 -41.75 -20.36 22.69
N TRP A 861 -42.62 -20.68 23.66
CA TRP A 861 -42.65 -19.98 24.93
C TRP A 861 -41.31 -20.13 25.67
N VAL A 862 -40.80 -21.35 25.87
CA VAL A 862 -39.52 -21.58 26.57
C VAL A 862 -38.37 -20.87 25.86
N MET A 863 -38.24 -21.02 24.54
CA MET A 863 -37.14 -20.42 23.77
C MET A 863 -37.18 -18.88 23.79
N SER A 864 -38.38 -18.28 23.79
CA SER A 864 -38.54 -16.82 23.87
C SER A 864 -38.03 -16.20 25.18
N GLN A 865 -37.86 -17.00 26.23
CA GLN A 865 -37.40 -16.53 27.55
C GLN A 865 -35.87 -16.57 27.70
N LEU A 866 -35.12 -17.10 26.72
CA LEU A 866 -33.67 -17.30 26.87
C LEU A 866 -32.83 -16.05 26.62
N THR A 867 -33.33 -15.13 25.78
CA THR A 867 -32.64 -13.88 25.45
C THR A 867 -33.63 -12.74 25.20
N ASP A 868 -33.23 -11.50 25.50
CA ASP A 868 -34.03 -10.31 25.23
C ASP A 868 -33.69 -9.66 23.88
N VAL A 869 -34.44 -8.62 23.50
CA VAL A 869 -34.24 -7.86 22.24
C VAL A 869 -32.89 -7.11 22.17
N LYS A 870 -32.15 -7.01 23.28
CA LYS A 870 -30.81 -6.41 23.34
C LYS A 870 -29.70 -7.46 23.31
N GLY A 871 -30.06 -8.75 23.22
CA GLY A 871 -29.11 -9.87 23.23
C GLY A 871 -28.60 -10.25 24.62
N ASN A 872 -29.24 -9.77 25.70
CA ASN A 872 -28.89 -10.20 27.05
C ASN A 872 -29.33 -11.65 27.26
N ILE A 873 -28.51 -12.45 27.94
CA ILE A 873 -28.83 -13.83 28.31
C ILE A 873 -29.65 -13.80 29.61
N MET A 874 -30.84 -14.40 29.60
CA MET A 874 -31.77 -14.37 30.75
C MET A 874 -31.54 -15.49 31.77
N ILE A 875 -30.57 -16.36 31.50
CA ILE A 875 -30.18 -17.47 32.37
C ILE A 875 -29.37 -16.91 33.54
N GLY A 876 -29.94 -16.96 34.74
CA GLY A 876 -29.32 -16.44 35.96
C GLY A 876 -27.96 -17.07 36.26
N GLY A 877 -27.01 -16.27 36.75
CA GLY A 877 -25.67 -16.71 37.12
C GLY A 877 -24.66 -16.80 35.96
N ILE A 878 -25.09 -16.70 34.69
CA ILE A 878 -24.18 -16.80 33.53
C ILE A 878 -23.16 -15.66 33.51
N MET A 879 -23.59 -14.42 33.76
CA MET A 879 -22.71 -13.25 33.72
C MET A 879 -21.69 -13.23 34.87
N ASP A 880 -21.97 -13.92 35.98
CA ASP A 880 -21.06 -14.02 37.13
C ASP A 880 -19.82 -14.87 36.83
N LEU A 881 -19.88 -15.70 35.78
CA LEU A 881 -18.76 -16.53 35.31
C LEU A 881 -17.82 -15.78 34.35
N VAL A 882 -18.18 -14.57 33.93
CA VAL A 882 -17.42 -13.82 32.92
C VAL A 882 -16.25 -13.10 33.60
N ALA A 883 -15.02 -13.29 33.10
CA ALA A 883 -13.85 -12.57 33.60
C ALA A 883 -14.06 -11.05 33.65
N SER A 884 -13.41 -10.34 34.57
CA SER A 884 -13.39 -8.87 34.55
C SER A 884 -12.52 -8.36 33.41
N ILE A 885 -12.89 -7.23 32.80
CA ILE A 885 -12.03 -6.56 31.79
C ILE A 885 -10.84 -5.88 32.48
N THR A 886 -9.64 -6.03 31.94
CA THR A 886 -8.44 -5.30 32.40
C THR A 886 -8.25 -3.99 31.63
N ASP A 887 -7.49 -3.06 32.19
CA ASP A 887 -7.15 -1.81 31.50
C ASP A 887 -6.31 -2.05 30.24
N GLU A 888 -5.46 -3.09 30.21
CA GLU A 888 -4.74 -3.46 28.99
C GLU A 888 -5.68 -3.97 27.92
N GLU A 889 -6.64 -4.85 28.26
CA GLU A 889 -7.62 -5.38 27.30
C GLU A 889 -8.50 -4.24 26.76
N LYS A 890 -8.92 -3.31 27.63
CA LYS A 890 -9.74 -2.16 27.24
C LYS A 890 -9.05 -1.29 26.18
N LYS A 891 -7.75 -1.01 26.36
CA LYS A 891 -6.96 -0.20 25.42
C LYS A 891 -6.81 -0.85 24.05
N LEU A 892 -6.76 -2.18 23.97
CA LEU A 892 -6.71 -2.88 22.68
C LEU A 892 -7.93 -2.51 21.83
N TYR A 893 -9.14 -2.51 22.40
CA TYR A 893 -10.36 -2.17 21.64
C TYR A 893 -10.38 -0.76 21.06
N GLU A 894 -9.68 0.20 21.69
CA GLU A 894 -9.60 1.58 21.20
C GLU A 894 -8.79 1.67 19.90
N THR A 895 -7.69 0.93 19.78
CA THR A 895 -6.74 1.03 18.66
C THR A 895 -7.07 0.14 17.46
N LEU A 896 -7.96 -0.85 17.62
CA LEU A 896 -8.33 -1.77 16.55
C LEU A 896 -9.00 -1.06 15.37
N ASP A 897 -8.62 -1.47 14.17
CA ASP A 897 -9.21 -1.03 12.91
C ASP A 897 -10.51 -1.79 12.64
N PHE A 898 -11.65 -1.16 12.95
CA PHE A 898 -12.98 -1.73 12.73
C PHE A 898 -13.98 -0.62 12.43
N ASN A 899 -14.53 -0.64 11.21
CA ASN A 899 -15.56 0.28 10.77
C ASN A 899 -16.95 -0.34 11.02
N VAL A 900 -17.71 0.27 11.93
CA VAL A 900 -19.04 -0.20 12.34
C VAL A 900 -20.04 -0.16 11.19
N GLU A 901 -20.02 0.90 10.38
CA GLU A 901 -20.95 1.04 9.25
C GLU A 901 -20.62 0.11 8.10
N GLU A 902 -19.33 -0.09 7.82
CA GLU A 902 -18.89 -1.08 6.83
C GLU A 902 -19.33 -2.49 7.22
N TYR A 903 -19.04 -2.91 8.46
CA TYR A 903 -19.47 -4.21 8.98
C TYR A 903 -21.00 -4.36 8.91
N ARG A 904 -21.76 -3.33 9.28
CA ARG A 904 -23.23 -3.33 9.19
C ARG A 904 -23.71 -3.51 7.74
N ASN A 905 -23.10 -2.80 6.79
CA ASN A 905 -23.47 -2.86 5.38
C ASN A 905 -23.10 -4.21 4.76
N ASP A 906 -21.95 -4.79 5.11
CA ASP A 906 -21.47 -6.06 4.57
C ASP A 906 -22.41 -7.21 4.90
N ILE A 907 -22.89 -7.27 6.14
CA ILE A 907 -23.86 -8.29 6.57
C ILE A 907 -25.31 -7.91 6.24
N GLY A 908 -25.53 -6.78 5.58
CA GLY A 908 -26.87 -6.28 5.22
C GLY A 908 -27.77 -5.95 6.42
N ALA A 909 -27.21 -5.66 7.59
CA ALA A 909 -28.01 -5.42 8.79
C ALA A 909 -28.65 -4.02 8.77
N VAL A 910 -29.95 -3.95 9.03
CA VAL A 910 -30.66 -2.66 9.18
C VAL A 910 -30.10 -1.89 10.39
N LYS A 911 -29.86 -2.59 11.50
CA LYS A 911 -29.26 -2.04 12.72
C LYS A 911 -28.50 -3.12 13.47
N LEU A 912 -27.39 -2.75 14.12
CA LEU A 912 -26.65 -3.61 15.04
C LEU A 912 -27.23 -3.55 16.46
N LEU A 913 -26.96 -4.56 17.29
CA LEU A 913 -27.39 -4.58 18.70
C LEU A 913 -26.74 -3.46 19.54
N HIS A 914 -25.57 -2.97 19.10
CA HIS A 914 -24.82 -1.92 19.77
C HIS A 914 -24.27 -0.95 18.74
N ASP A 915 -24.18 0.33 19.13
CA ASP A 915 -23.80 1.42 18.23
C ASP A 915 -22.29 1.78 18.32
N SER A 916 -21.56 1.25 19.32
CA SER A 916 -20.14 1.56 19.53
C SER A 916 -19.24 0.39 19.15
N LYS A 917 -18.08 0.70 18.54
CA LYS A 917 -17.04 -0.25 18.16
C LYS A 917 -16.68 -1.18 19.33
N GLU A 918 -16.37 -0.61 20.48
CA GLU A 918 -15.90 -1.34 21.66
C GLU A 918 -16.96 -2.32 22.15
N LYS A 919 -18.23 -1.88 22.23
CA LYS A 919 -19.33 -2.76 22.66
C LYS A 919 -19.57 -3.88 21.66
N ILE A 920 -19.50 -3.61 20.36
CA ILE A 920 -19.64 -4.64 19.32
C ILE A 920 -18.52 -5.67 19.47
N LEU A 921 -17.26 -5.24 19.52
CA LEU A 921 -16.11 -6.13 19.62
C LEU A 921 -16.10 -6.92 20.93
N MET A 922 -16.42 -6.27 22.07
CA MET A 922 -16.53 -6.96 23.35
C MET A 922 -17.63 -8.03 23.33
N ASN A 923 -18.78 -7.73 22.73
CA ASN A 923 -19.87 -8.70 22.55
C ASN A 923 -19.65 -9.70 21.42
N ARG A 924 -18.60 -9.54 20.61
CA ARG A 924 -18.13 -10.55 19.66
C ARG A 924 -17.02 -11.43 20.22
N TRP A 925 -16.25 -10.97 21.20
CA TRP A 925 -15.04 -11.68 21.64
C TRP A 925 -15.03 -12.12 23.10
N ARG A 926 -15.56 -11.28 24.00
CA ARG A 926 -15.27 -11.41 25.44
C ARG A 926 -16.49 -11.49 26.37
N ASN A 927 -17.68 -11.15 25.88
CA ASN A 927 -18.95 -11.42 26.57
C ASN A 927 -19.60 -12.69 25.97
N PRO A 928 -20.33 -13.49 26.75
CA PRO A 928 -21.06 -14.63 26.19
C PRO A 928 -22.22 -14.17 25.32
N THR A 929 -22.61 -15.01 24.36
CA THR A 929 -23.78 -14.77 23.49
C THR A 929 -24.60 -16.03 23.36
N LEU A 930 -25.93 -15.89 23.25
CA LEU A 930 -26.85 -16.99 23.00
C LEU A 930 -27.49 -16.83 21.62
N SER A 931 -27.57 -17.92 20.85
CA SER A 931 -28.22 -17.93 19.54
C SER A 931 -29.21 -19.09 19.45
N LEU A 932 -30.40 -18.81 18.94
CA LEU A 932 -31.42 -19.81 18.61
C LEU A 932 -31.23 -20.24 17.16
N HIS A 933 -31.13 -21.53 16.90
CA HIS A 933 -30.72 -22.06 15.60
C HIS A 933 -31.89 -22.63 14.78
N GLY A 934 -32.96 -23.07 15.44
CA GLY A 934 -34.14 -23.60 14.75
C GLY A 934 -34.87 -24.67 15.55
N ILE A 935 -35.87 -25.28 14.90
CA ILE A 935 -36.76 -26.28 15.47
C ILE A 935 -36.81 -27.48 14.52
N VAL A 936 -36.61 -28.68 15.06
CA VAL A 936 -36.76 -29.96 14.35
C VAL A 936 -38.05 -30.64 14.78
N GLY A 937 -38.72 -31.31 13.84
CA GLY A 937 -39.98 -32.02 14.09
C GLY A 937 -41.24 -31.20 13.78
N ALA A 938 -41.08 -29.94 13.37
CA ALA A 938 -42.17 -29.09 12.88
C ALA A 938 -42.11 -28.94 11.35
N SER A 939 -43.18 -28.38 10.77
CA SER A 939 -43.20 -28.02 9.35
C SER A 939 -42.18 -26.90 9.08
N SER A 940 -41.19 -27.17 8.23
CA SER A 940 -40.12 -26.22 7.84
C SER A 940 -40.07 -25.91 6.34
N GLY A 941 -40.97 -26.51 5.54
CA GLY A 941 -41.09 -26.23 4.10
C GLY A 941 -42.00 -25.03 3.81
N GLU A 942 -42.07 -24.63 2.54
CA GLU A 942 -42.89 -23.49 2.08
C GLU A 942 -44.40 -23.74 2.18
N ASP A 943 -44.81 -25.02 2.18
CA ASP A 943 -46.21 -25.41 2.19
C ASP A 943 -46.91 -25.11 3.52
N ALA A 944 -48.12 -24.56 3.43
CA ALA A 944 -48.97 -24.32 4.58
C ALA A 944 -49.55 -25.63 5.13
N ASN A 945 -48.92 -26.18 6.17
CA ASN A 945 -49.35 -27.42 6.82
C ASN A 945 -50.20 -27.16 8.07
N THR A 946 -51.46 -27.60 8.07
CA THR A 946 -52.38 -27.51 9.21
C THR A 946 -52.16 -28.66 10.21
N ILE A 947 -50.96 -28.71 10.81
CA ILE A 947 -50.50 -29.80 11.67
C ILE A 947 -50.06 -29.27 13.05
N ILE A 948 -50.44 -29.97 14.11
CA ILE A 948 -49.85 -29.85 15.45
C ILE A 948 -48.78 -30.95 15.58
N PRO A 949 -47.50 -30.60 15.67
CA PRO A 949 -46.43 -31.59 15.84
C PRO A 949 -46.53 -32.34 17.16
N ALA A 950 -46.33 -33.65 17.13
CA ALA A 950 -46.30 -34.49 18.33
C ALA A 950 -45.06 -34.27 19.19
N LYS A 951 -43.91 -34.06 18.54
CA LYS A 951 -42.61 -33.89 19.18
C LYS A 951 -41.81 -32.83 18.44
N VAL A 952 -41.23 -31.91 19.19
CA VAL A 952 -40.41 -30.82 18.65
C VAL A 952 -39.13 -30.67 19.45
N ILE A 953 -38.04 -30.34 18.75
CA ILE A 953 -36.72 -30.14 19.35
C ILE A 953 -36.20 -28.76 18.97
N GLY A 954 -36.16 -27.86 19.94
CA GLY A 954 -35.52 -26.56 19.80
C GLY A 954 -34.01 -26.67 19.94
N LYS A 955 -33.27 -25.94 19.12
CA LYS A 955 -31.80 -25.91 19.11
C LYS A 955 -31.30 -24.52 19.48
N PHE A 956 -30.39 -24.43 20.44
CA PHE A 956 -29.70 -23.18 20.77
C PHE A 956 -28.29 -23.45 21.29
N SER A 957 -27.44 -22.43 21.29
CA SER A 957 -26.11 -22.53 21.87
C SER A 957 -25.69 -21.28 22.61
N ILE A 958 -24.75 -21.43 23.54
CA ILE A 958 -24.09 -20.33 24.24
C ILE A 958 -22.61 -20.33 23.86
N ARG A 959 -22.11 -19.20 23.34
CA ARG A 959 -20.67 -19.00 23.14
C ARG A 959 -20.01 -18.63 24.47
N LEU A 960 -18.98 -19.37 24.84
CA LEU A 960 -18.30 -19.25 26.13
C LEU A 960 -17.10 -18.30 26.04
N VAL A 961 -16.81 -17.62 27.14
CA VAL A 961 -15.70 -16.66 27.26
C VAL A 961 -14.88 -16.97 28.51
N PRO A 962 -13.71 -16.31 28.74
CA PRO A 962 -12.82 -16.66 29.83
C PRO A 962 -13.52 -16.77 31.19
N ASN A 963 -13.15 -17.82 31.94
CA ASN A 963 -13.70 -18.28 33.22
C ASN A 963 -15.04 -19.06 33.15
N MET A 964 -15.63 -19.23 31.97
CA MET A 964 -16.83 -20.07 31.79
C MET A 964 -16.45 -21.53 31.51
N GLU A 965 -16.57 -22.38 32.53
CA GLU A 965 -16.42 -23.84 32.39
C GLU A 965 -17.73 -24.48 31.88
N PRO A 966 -17.70 -25.34 30.85
CA PRO A 966 -18.90 -25.98 30.29
C PRO A 966 -19.81 -26.62 31.34
N ALA A 967 -19.26 -27.38 32.28
CA ALA A 967 -20.04 -28.06 33.32
C ALA A 967 -20.83 -27.09 34.23
N LYS A 968 -20.27 -25.90 34.54
CA LYS A 968 -20.95 -24.88 35.33
C LYS A 968 -22.07 -24.22 34.52
N VAL A 969 -21.79 -23.94 33.25
CA VAL A 969 -22.78 -23.37 32.32
C VAL A 969 -23.95 -24.33 32.13
N ASP A 970 -23.68 -25.62 31.91
CA ASP A 970 -24.69 -26.67 31.79
C ASP A 970 -25.59 -26.72 33.03
N SER A 971 -24.98 -26.66 34.23
CA SER A 971 -25.74 -26.64 35.48
C SER A 971 -26.71 -25.45 35.56
N LEU A 972 -26.27 -24.25 35.20
CA LEU A 972 -27.10 -23.04 35.20
C LEU A 972 -28.22 -23.11 34.15
N VAL A 973 -27.90 -23.57 32.94
CA VAL A 973 -28.86 -23.72 31.83
C VAL A 973 -29.94 -24.75 32.18
N LEU A 974 -29.53 -25.93 32.64
CA LEU A 974 -30.46 -26.98 33.05
C LEU A 974 -31.34 -26.53 34.21
N HIS A 975 -30.77 -25.86 35.21
CA HIS A 975 -31.53 -25.34 36.33
C HIS A 975 -32.58 -24.31 35.88
N HIS A 976 -32.19 -23.36 35.03
CA HIS A 976 -33.07 -22.32 34.51
C HIS A 976 -34.21 -22.90 33.66
N LEU A 977 -33.89 -23.78 32.71
CA LEU A 977 -34.89 -24.40 31.83
C LEU A 977 -35.88 -25.28 32.58
N ASN A 978 -35.42 -26.07 33.56
CA ASN A 978 -36.32 -26.86 34.41
C ASN A 978 -37.20 -25.97 35.29
N THR A 979 -36.70 -24.81 35.71
CA THR A 979 -37.50 -23.83 36.48
C THR A 979 -38.55 -23.18 35.58
N LEU A 980 -38.18 -22.72 34.38
CA LEU A 980 -39.13 -22.20 33.38
C LEU A 980 -40.21 -23.22 33.05
N TRP A 981 -39.84 -24.49 32.87
CA TRP A 981 -40.80 -25.56 32.59
C TRP A 981 -41.83 -25.74 33.69
N LYS A 982 -41.37 -25.75 34.95
CA LYS A 982 -42.27 -25.79 36.12
C LYS A 982 -43.23 -24.59 36.14
N THR A 983 -42.75 -23.39 35.80
CA THR A 983 -43.58 -22.19 35.71
C THR A 983 -44.60 -22.27 34.56
N ARG A 984 -44.24 -22.88 33.43
CA ARG A 984 -45.14 -23.08 32.30
C ARG A 984 -46.35 -23.94 32.68
N GLY A 985 -46.15 -24.95 33.53
CA GLY A 985 -47.22 -25.82 34.03
C GLY A 985 -47.89 -26.68 32.97
N SER A 986 -47.25 -26.89 31.81
CA SER A 986 -47.76 -27.75 30.75
C SER A 986 -47.60 -29.23 31.13
N PRO A 987 -48.57 -30.10 30.78
CA PRO A 987 -48.50 -31.54 31.01
C PRO A 987 -47.65 -32.30 29.98
N ASN A 988 -47.12 -31.62 28.96
CA ASN A 988 -46.25 -32.23 27.96
C ASN A 988 -44.96 -32.79 28.61
N GLN A 989 -44.33 -33.75 27.96
CA GLN A 989 -43.01 -34.21 28.37
C GLN A 989 -41.95 -33.20 27.94
N PHE A 990 -41.01 -32.90 28.83
CA PHE A 990 -39.95 -31.92 28.61
C PHE A 990 -38.60 -32.52 29.00
N GLU A 991 -37.65 -32.44 28.09
CA GLU A 991 -36.29 -32.92 28.30
C GLU A 991 -35.30 -31.92 27.71
N VAL A 992 -34.20 -31.65 28.42
CA VAL A 992 -33.11 -30.81 27.93
C VAL A 992 -31.84 -31.64 27.88
N LYS A 993 -31.18 -31.66 26.71
CA LYS A 993 -29.95 -32.42 26.47
C LYS A 993 -28.82 -31.45 26.12
N PRO A 994 -27.79 -31.31 26.98
CA PRO A 994 -26.51 -30.79 26.54
C PRO A 994 -25.96 -31.67 25.42
N HIS A 995 -25.33 -31.06 24.43
CA HIS A 995 -24.73 -31.73 23.29
C HIS A 995 -23.23 -31.41 23.25
N ASN A 996 -22.70 -30.95 22.10
CA ASN A 996 -21.30 -30.62 21.95
C ASN A 996 -20.92 -29.44 22.86
N SER A 997 -19.78 -29.56 23.52
CA SER A 997 -19.17 -28.47 24.27
C SER A 997 -17.68 -28.34 23.96
N GLY A 998 -17.20 -27.11 23.95
CA GLY A 998 -15.81 -26.74 23.80
C GLY A 998 -15.52 -25.53 24.67
N ILE A 999 -14.42 -25.58 25.42
CA ILE A 999 -14.00 -24.43 26.23
C ILE A 999 -13.34 -23.37 25.33
N TYR A 1000 -13.35 -22.12 25.76
CA TYR A 1000 -12.65 -21.03 25.08
C TYR A 1000 -11.14 -21.28 25.02
N TRP A 1001 -10.46 -20.61 24.11
CA TRP A 1001 -9.00 -20.59 24.01
C TRP A 1001 -8.47 -19.16 24.09
N LEU A 1002 -7.36 -19.01 24.81
CA LEU A 1002 -6.57 -17.77 24.88
C LEU A 1002 -5.09 -18.15 24.86
N SER A 1003 -4.30 -17.35 24.15
CA SER A 1003 -2.85 -17.43 24.10
C SER A 1003 -2.21 -16.08 24.42
N ASP A 1004 -0.95 -16.10 24.85
CA ASP A 1004 -0.19 -14.88 25.11
C ASP A 1004 0.37 -14.34 23.79
N TYR A 1005 -0.25 -13.29 23.25
CA TYR A 1005 0.18 -12.67 22.00
C TYR A 1005 1.56 -11.98 22.09
N LYS A 1006 2.16 -11.90 23.29
CA LYS A 1006 3.54 -11.43 23.48
C LYS A 1006 4.59 -12.52 23.28
N ASP A 1007 4.17 -13.77 23.10
CA ASP A 1007 5.07 -14.88 22.82
C ASP A 1007 5.92 -14.62 21.55
N PRO A 1008 7.22 -14.96 21.53
CA PRO A 1008 8.08 -14.75 20.36
C PRO A 1008 7.56 -15.34 19.05
N HIS A 1009 6.74 -16.40 19.12
CA HIS A 1009 6.06 -16.99 17.99
C HIS A 1009 5.11 -16.01 17.29
N TYR A 1010 4.33 -15.23 18.06
CA TYR A 1010 3.44 -14.18 17.52
C TYR A 1010 4.24 -13.05 16.87
N GLN A 1011 5.40 -12.72 17.42
CA GLN A 1011 6.29 -11.70 16.85
C GLN A 1011 6.86 -12.13 15.48
N CYS A 1012 7.05 -13.43 15.26
CA CYS A 1012 7.43 -13.95 13.94
C CYS A 1012 6.30 -13.77 12.92
N ALA A 1013 5.06 -14.05 13.31
CA ALA A 1013 3.89 -13.78 12.48
C ALA A 1013 3.72 -12.28 12.19
N ALA A 1014 3.92 -11.41 13.19
CA ALA A 1014 3.83 -9.96 13.00
C ALA A 1014 4.88 -9.43 12.02
N ARG A 1015 6.13 -9.89 12.13
CA ARG A 1015 7.18 -9.55 11.15
C ARG A 1015 6.87 -10.07 9.76
N ALA A 1016 6.28 -11.26 9.64
CA ALA A 1016 5.84 -11.80 8.36
C ALA A 1016 4.73 -10.95 7.73
N ILE A 1017 3.74 -10.53 8.52
CA ILE A 1017 2.69 -9.60 8.09
C ILE A 1017 3.27 -8.26 7.66
N GLN A 1018 4.12 -7.64 8.48
CA GLN A 1018 4.78 -6.37 8.17
C GLN A 1018 5.65 -6.48 6.91
N LYS A 1019 6.24 -7.65 6.62
CA LYS A 1019 7.02 -7.92 5.40
C LYS A 1019 6.15 -8.03 4.15
N VAL A 1020 4.98 -8.67 4.25
CA VAL A 1020 4.08 -8.91 3.11
C VAL A 1020 3.20 -7.69 2.83
N TYR A 1021 2.59 -7.12 3.87
CA TYR A 1021 1.58 -6.07 3.76
C TYR A 1021 2.12 -4.67 4.05
N GLY A 1022 3.34 -4.55 4.59
CA GLY A 1022 3.94 -3.24 4.90
C GLY A 1022 3.32 -2.52 6.10
N ILE A 1023 2.43 -3.18 6.85
CA ILE A 1023 1.73 -2.65 8.02
C ILE A 1023 1.74 -3.64 9.18
N GLU A 1024 1.68 -3.12 10.41
CA GLU A 1024 1.60 -3.94 11.62
C GLU A 1024 0.20 -4.55 11.77
N PRO A 1025 0.09 -5.83 12.18
CA PRO A 1025 -1.19 -6.47 12.36
C PRO A 1025 -1.93 -5.96 13.59
N ASP A 1026 -3.25 -6.10 13.55
CA ASP A 1026 -4.06 -6.06 14.77
C ASP A 1026 -4.06 -7.43 15.47
N TYR A 1027 -3.91 -7.41 16.79
CA TYR A 1027 -4.07 -8.60 17.62
C TYR A 1027 -5.53 -8.72 18.05
N ILE A 1028 -6.21 -9.74 17.53
CA ILE A 1028 -7.66 -9.88 17.69
C ILE A 1028 -8.02 -11.16 18.42
N ARG A 1029 -9.27 -11.20 18.90
CA ARG A 1029 -9.95 -12.43 19.29
C ARG A 1029 -11.05 -12.68 18.28
N GLU A 1030 -11.65 -13.87 18.30
CA GLU A 1030 -12.80 -14.16 17.44
C GLU A 1030 -13.98 -14.77 18.20
N GLY A 1031 -15.16 -14.60 17.62
CA GLY A 1031 -16.42 -15.09 18.16
C GLY A 1031 -16.72 -16.55 17.83
N GLY A 1032 -15.99 -17.12 16.87
CA GLY A 1032 -16.02 -18.54 16.52
C GLY A 1032 -15.34 -19.42 17.57
N SER A 1033 -15.31 -20.72 17.28
CA SER A 1033 -14.71 -21.73 18.15
C SER A 1033 -14.03 -22.77 17.28
N ILE A 1034 -12.75 -23.03 17.55
CA ILE A 1034 -11.97 -24.13 16.98
C ILE A 1034 -11.50 -24.96 18.18
N PRO A 1035 -12.27 -25.98 18.59
CA PRO A 1035 -12.06 -26.67 19.87
C PRO A 1035 -10.65 -27.23 20.04
N ILE A 1036 -10.01 -27.66 18.95
CA ILE A 1036 -8.72 -28.31 19.00
C ILE A 1036 -7.55 -27.37 19.36
N THR A 1037 -7.73 -26.05 19.27
CA THR A 1037 -6.71 -25.06 19.68
C THR A 1037 -6.20 -25.30 21.09
N LEU A 1038 -7.10 -25.52 22.05
CA LEU A 1038 -6.72 -25.79 23.43
C LEU A 1038 -6.06 -27.17 23.56
N THR A 1039 -6.52 -28.16 22.81
CA THR A 1039 -5.92 -29.49 22.79
C THR A 1039 -4.47 -29.43 22.33
N PHE A 1040 -4.17 -28.75 21.22
CA PHE A 1040 -2.79 -28.54 20.79
C PHE A 1040 -1.96 -27.76 21.81
N GLN A 1041 -2.54 -26.74 22.44
CA GLN A 1041 -1.83 -25.97 23.49
C GLN A 1041 -1.50 -26.80 24.72
N LYS A 1042 -2.33 -27.80 25.07
CA LYS A 1042 -2.09 -28.73 26.18
C LYS A 1042 -1.11 -29.84 25.84
N LEU A 1043 -1.15 -30.33 24.60
CA LEU A 1043 -0.41 -31.53 24.18
C LEU A 1043 0.94 -31.23 23.54
N SER A 1044 1.11 -30.06 22.93
CA SER A 1044 2.39 -29.61 22.38
C SER A 1044 3.19 -28.79 23.39
N LYS A 1045 4.50 -28.61 23.13
CA LYS A 1045 5.38 -27.79 23.99
C LYS A 1045 5.33 -26.30 23.64
N GLY A 1046 4.58 -25.94 22.60
CA GLY A 1046 4.64 -24.65 21.92
C GLY A 1046 3.40 -23.78 22.09
N SER A 1047 3.54 -22.50 21.75
CA SER A 1047 2.39 -21.60 21.63
C SER A 1047 1.57 -21.93 20.39
N VAL A 1048 0.24 -21.80 20.52
CA VAL A 1048 -0.71 -21.86 19.41
C VAL A 1048 -0.96 -20.44 18.90
N LEU A 1049 -0.98 -20.29 17.58
CA LEU A 1049 -1.17 -19.05 16.82
C LEU A 1049 -2.26 -19.28 15.78
N LEU A 1050 -3.19 -18.33 15.64
CA LEU A 1050 -4.06 -18.26 14.48
C LEU A 1050 -3.60 -17.13 13.54
N LEU A 1051 -3.34 -17.48 12.29
CA LEU A 1051 -2.83 -16.59 11.25
C LEU A 1051 -3.86 -16.47 10.10
N PRO A 1052 -4.86 -15.57 10.23
CA PRO A 1052 -5.93 -15.47 9.25
C PRO A 1052 -5.44 -14.96 7.89
N ILE A 1053 -5.96 -15.56 6.82
CA ILE A 1053 -5.83 -15.02 5.46
C ILE A 1053 -7.17 -14.57 4.86
N GLY A 1054 -8.31 -15.05 5.38
CA GLY A 1054 -9.64 -14.62 4.94
C GLY A 1054 -9.98 -13.20 5.40
N ALA A 1055 -10.88 -12.52 4.69
CA ALA A 1055 -11.38 -11.19 5.05
C ALA A 1055 -12.68 -11.25 5.86
N SER A 1056 -13.04 -10.12 6.49
CA SER A 1056 -14.25 -10.04 7.34
C SER A 1056 -15.57 -10.28 6.61
N ASP A 1057 -15.59 -10.15 5.27
CA ASP A 1057 -16.76 -10.31 4.40
C ASP A 1057 -16.68 -11.58 3.54
N ASP A 1058 -15.90 -12.57 3.95
CA ASP A 1058 -15.79 -13.87 3.28
C ASP A 1058 -17.04 -14.75 3.48
N MET A 1059 -17.86 -14.43 4.49
CA MET A 1059 -19.17 -15.04 4.75
C MET A 1059 -19.13 -16.57 4.88
N ALA A 1060 -18.15 -17.08 5.63
CA ALA A 1060 -18.09 -18.48 6.01
C ALA A 1060 -19.41 -18.97 6.61
N HIS A 1061 -19.76 -20.23 6.32
CA HIS A 1061 -21.04 -20.89 6.67
C HIS A 1061 -22.29 -20.29 6.01
N SER A 1062 -22.16 -19.23 5.20
CA SER A 1062 -23.28 -18.56 4.52
C SER A 1062 -23.28 -18.86 3.02
N GLN A 1063 -24.26 -18.29 2.32
CA GLN A 1063 -24.36 -18.24 0.87
C GLN A 1063 -23.28 -17.32 0.30
N ASN A 1064 -22.82 -17.63 -0.91
CA ASN A 1064 -21.83 -16.82 -1.63
C ASN A 1064 -20.52 -16.65 -0.86
N GLU A 1065 -20.13 -17.67 -0.09
CA GLU A 1065 -18.80 -17.74 0.53
C GLU A 1065 -17.72 -17.48 -0.53
N LYS A 1066 -16.76 -16.65 -0.18
CA LYS A 1066 -15.65 -16.28 -1.06
C LYS A 1066 -14.37 -16.12 -0.26
N ILE A 1067 -13.23 -16.35 -0.91
CA ILE A 1067 -11.95 -15.75 -0.50
C ILE A 1067 -11.53 -14.72 -1.56
N ASN A 1068 -11.06 -13.53 -1.16
CA ASN A 1068 -10.55 -12.59 -2.17
C ASN A 1068 -9.29 -13.17 -2.81
N LEU A 1069 -9.11 -12.97 -4.12
CA LEU A 1069 -7.92 -13.42 -4.83
C LEU A 1069 -6.65 -12.81 -4.22
N VAL A 1070 -6.71 -11.54 -3.83
CA VAL A 1070 -5.59 -10.85 -3.15
C VAL A 1070 -5.29 -11.51 -1.81
N ASN A 1071 -6.29 -11.75 -0.97
CA ASN A 1071 -6.14 -12.47 0.30
C ASN A 1071 -5.51 -13.86 0.12
N TYR A 1072 -5.96 -14.62 -0.89
CA TYR A 1072 -5.40 -15.93 -1.19
C TYR A 1072 -3.93 -15.85 -1.62
N MET A 1073 -3.60 -14.96 -2.57
CA MET A 1073 -2.25 -14.83 -3.12
C MET A 1073 -1.24 -14.23 -2.12
N GLU A 1074 -1.62 -13.17 -1.41
CA GLU A 1074 -0.80 -12.58 -0.34
C GLU A 1074 -0.75 -13.50 0.89
N GLY A 1075 -1.80 -14.28 1.15
CA GLY A 1075 -1.82 -15.34 2.18
C GLY A 1075 -0.76 -16.42 1.93
N ILE A 1076 -0.60 -16.88 0.69
CA ILE A 1076 0.49 -17.80 0.30
C ILE A 1076 1.86 -17.17 0.61
N LYS A 1077 2.04 -15.87 0.30
CA LYS A 1077 3.28 -15.16 0.60
C LYS A 1077 3.50 -15.01 2.10
N LEU A 1078 2.44 -14.72 2.85
CA LEU A 1078 2.45 -14.58 4.29
C LEU A 1078 2.89 -15.87 4.96
N MET A 1079 2.31 -17.01 4.57
CA MET A 1079 2.67 -18.34 5.07
C MET A 1079 4.15 -18.66 4.84
N GLY A 1080 4.66 -18.39 3.64
CA GLY A 1080 6.09 -18.57 3.35
C GLY A 1080 7.00 -17.60 4.13
N ALA A 1081 6.62 -16.34 4.25
CA ALA A 1081 7.34 -15.37 5.06
C ALA A 1081 7.37 -15.77 6.54
N TYR A 1082 6.25 -16.23 7.08
CA TYR A 1082 6.13 -16.70 8.45
C TYR A 1082 7.03 -17.90 8.72
N ILE A 1083 7.05 -18.91 7.82
CA ILE A 1083 7.98 -20.04 7.92
C ILE A 1083 9.44 -19.55 7.96
N LEU A 1084 9.80 -18.57 7.12
CA LEU A 1084 11.15 -18.01 7.11
C LEU A 1084 11.47 -17.24 8.40
N GLU A 1085 10.51 -16.51 8.98
CA GLU A 1085 10.70 -15.76 10.23
C GLU A 1085 10.91 -16.65 11.46
N LEU A 1086 10.45 -17.91 11.42
CA LEU A 1086 10.67 -18.88 12.50
C LEU A 1086 12.15 -19.25 12.69
N CYS A 1087 13.04 -18.95 11.74
CA CYS A 1087 14.48 -19.13 11.91
C CYS A 1087 15.08 -18.29 13.06
N ALA A 1088 14.36 -17.25 13.50
CA ALA A 1088 14.80 -16.36 14.57
C ALA A 1088 14.61 -16.97 15.98
N LEU A 1089 13.96 -18.13 16.09
CA LEU A 1089 13.67 -18.87 17.32
C LEU A 1089 14.45 -20.19 17.38
#